data_AF-T1UA04-F1
#
_entry.id   AF-T1UA04-F1
#
_cell.length_a   1.000
_cell.length_b   1.000
_cell.length_c   1.000
_cell.angle_alpha   90.00
_cell.angle_beta   90.00
_cell.angle_gamma   90.00
#
_symmetry.space_group_name_H-M   'P 1'
#
loop_
_entity.id
_entity.type
_entity.pdbx_description
1 polymer ?
#
loop_
_entity_poly.entity_id
_entity_poly.type
_entity_poly.pdbx_seq_one_letter_code
_entity_poly.pdbx_strand_id
1 'polypeptide(L)'
;MTLKKAKLISGFISKRSFKLDKVSRKFFPLNRILKREKSLKRHKKALKPVKKPFNKNKSFLKASVLLIGALGGLSHLRASDCKTWSWSSWTYQDNIASGANSPTHNSYCLFSSTQGSGTYYLNTLTTYSSGGASFTQKFNGGTLDIGGNIRFGEGGYLGYITGAYDAQTINFNSSHIITGNGWSGGGATLNFNATNNLTINQASFDNSHAGAQHSYMNFKGSNISVSGSSFKDDTNGGFSFSGNNNSSTISFNQTSFNQGTYKFSNSASSSFDSSSFNQGTYNFNSDQSTFQNSSFNQGTYKFSNSASFNNDTFNQGAYSFNTSKVSFSGTNTLNSSSPFASLKGGVSFGSNAIFNLNQTLNANQTYDILTTNGAIQYGVYQSYLWDLINYKGDKAISHVEVGKNTYDVTFDVNGQDETLQETFNSQSIIAQFLGDDLQQQAQKTYKDDVANSQSALKNATSDNQIASNDTDYTKSSNPAVAKDAQSLEKTNQQIQQDEQALENDLTNIKQLANSTTGFNEQAFNQAQKQEQQDEQTLQSDENAFNSEQEGLQKALANAKHVSPTPNPTPSPTKHTAQNTPPSKVPPTPPTQDLPKTNVWNGVYNLQNQTYSKQGIYYIDPNNQTLYTYSSLGGSFGVNANNGTLIIGNDTENANTKGLIQFGGMGWSGGDVGYITGTFNAANIYLTNNFKTGNSYSTKRFD
;
A
#
# COMPACT_ATOMS: atom_id res chain seq x y z
N MET A 1 -32.45 18.40 8.24
CA MET A 1 -33.92 18.28 8.26
C MET A 1 -34.53 19.49 7.54
N THR A 2 -34.50 19.50 6.21
CA THR A 2 -35.14 20.51 5.33
C THR A 2 -35.01 20.06 3.86
N LEU A 3 -35.64 18.94 3.50
CA LEU A 3 -35.89 18.57 2.08
C LEU A 3 -36.94 17.44 2.04
N LYS A 4 -38.18 17.78 2.41
CA LYS A 4 -39.32 16.84 2.34
C LYS A 4 -40.64 17.51 1.97
N LYS A 5 -40.60 18.64 1.25
CA LYS A 5 -41.80 19.33 0.75
C LYS A 5 -41.58 19.87 -0.66
N ALA A 6 -41.58 18.97 -1.64
CA ALA A 6 -41.86 19.27 -3.05
C ALA A 6 -42.28 17.97 -3.74
N LYS A 7 -43.45 17.45 -3.35
CA LYS A 7 -44.03 16.25 -3.96
C LYS A 7 -45.54 16.39 -4.03
N LEU A 8 -46.00 17.35 -4.82
CA LEU A 8 -47.38 17.45 -5.28
C LEU A 8 -47.42 18.50 -6.40
N ILE A 9 -48.07 18.13 -7.51
CA ILE A 9 -48.29 18.86 -8.77
C ILE A 9 -47.40 18.37 -9.93
N SER A 10 -47.79 17.25 -10.54
CA SER A 10 -47.83 17.05 -12.00
C SER A 10 -48.50 15.71 -12.33
N GLY A 11 -49.76 15.58 -11.91
CA GLY A 11 -50.67 14.60 -12.50
C GLY A 11 -51.29 15.21 -13.75
N PHE A 12 -51.38 14.38 -14.80
CA PHE A 12 -52.00 14.64 -16.12
C PHE A 12 -51.10 15.37 -17.13
N ILE A 13 -50.55 14.61 -18.10
CA ILE A 13 -50.98 14.64 -19.51
C ILE A 13 -50.27 13.53 -20.30
N SER A 14 -51.05 12.91 -21.21
CA SER A 14 -50.66 12.11 -22.37
C SER A 14 -50.27 10.63 -22.20
N LYS A 15 -51.32 9.82 -22.17
CA LYS A 15 -51.34 8.50 -22.82
C LYS A 15 -51.12 8.68 -24.34
N ARG A 16 -50.13 7.99 -24.92
CA ARG A 16 -50.26 7.21 -26.17
C ARG A 16 -48.97 6.46 -26.45
N SER A 17 -49.04 5.15 -26.30
CA SER A 17 -48.01 4.17 -26.64
C SER A 17 -47.97 3.91 -28.15
N PHE A 18 -46.77 3.83 -28.72
CA PHE A 18 -46.51 3.03 -29.93
C PHE A 18 -45.42 2.01 -29.61
N LYS A 19 -45.80 0.73 -29.66
CA LYS A 19 -44.91 -0.43 -29.63
C LYS A 19 -44.51 -0.77 -31.07
N LEU A 20 -43.24 -1.11 -31.29
CA LEU A 20 -42.84 -1.99 -32.41
C LEU A 20 -42.05 -3.18 -31.85
N ASP A 21 -42.62 -4.36 -32.06
CA ASP A 21 -42.12 -5.66 -31.63
C ASP A 21 -40.96 -6.15 -32.51
N LYS A 22 -39.98 -6.78 -31.86
CA LYS A 22 -38.99 -7.67 -32.47
C LYS A 22 -39.61 -9.06 -32.67
N VAL A 23 -39.63 -9.55 -33.91
CA VAL A 23 -39.88 -10.97 -34.21
C VAL A 23 -38.56 -11.69 -34.49
N SER A 24 -38.50 -12.94 -34.04
CA SER A 24 -37.34 -13.82 -33.99
C SER A 24 -37.49 -15.03 -34.93
N ARG A 25 -36.34 -15.66 -35.27
CA ARG A 25 -36.12 -17.07 -35.69
C ARG A 25 -36.63 -17.45 -37.11
N LYS A 26 -36.05 -18.37 -37.88
CA LYS A 26 -35.04 -19.45 -37.76
C LYS A 26 -34.82 -20.00 -39.20
N PHE A 27 -33.69 -20.67 -39.52
CA PHE A 27 -33.64 -22.05 -40.07
C PHE A 27 -32.18 -22.53 -40.33
N PHE A 28 -32.00 -23.84 -40.12
CA PHE A 28 -30.83 -24.75 -40.09
C PHE A 28 -30.42 -25.24 -41.53
N PRO A 29 -29.61 -26.31 -41.74
CA PRO A 29 -28.20 -26.65 -41.41
C PRO A 29 -27.43 -27.31 -42.61
N LEU A 30 -26.18 -27.81 -42.43
CA LEU A 30 -25.75 -29.23 -42.59
C LEU A 30 -24.21 -29.41 -42.82
N ASN A 31 -23.69 -30.51 -42.27
CA ASN A 31 -22.53 -31.35 -42.66
C ASN A 31 -21.08 -31.04 -42.20
N ARG A 32 -20.73 -31.53 -40.99
CA ARG A 32 -20.06 -32.84 -40.70
C ARG A 32 -18.99 -33.35 -41.71
N ILE A 33 -17.78 -33.70 -41.22
CA ILE A 33 -17.20 -35.08 -41.17
C ILE A 33 -15.64 -35.12 -41.00
N LEU A 34 -15.17 -36.13 -40.21
CA LEU A 34 -13.82 -36.77 -40.06
C LEU A 34 -12.71 -36.03 -39.28
N LYS A 35 -11.86 -36.67 -38.46
CA LYS A 35 -11.88 -37.90 -37.63
C LYS A 35 -10.59 -37.84 -36.76
N ARG A 36 -10.71 -38.38 -35.55
CA ARG A 36 -9.70 -39.03 -34.69
C ARG A 36 -8.34 -39.37 -35.34
N GLU A 37 -7.23 -39.30 -34.59
CA GLU A 37 -6.72 -40.41 -33.75
C GLU A 37 -5.53 -40.04 -32.84
N LYS A 38 -5.27 -40.91 -31.86
CA LYS A 38 -4.41 -40.75 -30.68
C LYS A 38 -3.03 -41.43 -30.82
N SER A 39 -2.07 -40.85 -30.10
CA SER A 39 -0.97 -41.43 -29.28
C SER A 39 0.08 -42.38 -29.86
N LEU A 40 1.35 -42.18 -29.44
CA LEU A 40 2.21 -43.27 -28.94
C LEU A 40 3.42 -42.75 -28.14
N LYS A 41 3.83 -43.56 -27.15
CA LYS A 41 4.88 -43.34 -26.14
C LYS A 41 6.25 -43.91 -26.58
N ARG A 42 7.28 -43.42 -25.87
CA ARG A 42 8.53 -44.09 -25.39
C ARG A 42 9.71 -44.24 -26.38
N HIS A 43 10.90 -43.78 -25.99
CA HIS A 43 11.98 -44.63 -25.44
C HIS A 43 13.19 -43.85 -24.89
N LYS A 44 13.78 -44.37 -23.79
CA LYS A 44 15.07 -44.01 -23.17
C LYS A 44 16.25 -44.51 -24.01
N LYS A 45 17.40 -43.82 -23.97
CA LYS A 45 18.71 -44.41 -23.56
C LYS A 45 19.83 -43.36 -23.43
N ALA A 46 20.71 -43.64 -22.48
CA ALA A 46 21.86 -42.85 -22.03
C ALA A 46 23.10 -43.04 -22.91
N LEU A 47 24.11 -42.15 -22.76
CA LEU A 47 25.56 -42.42 -22.89
C LEU A 47 26.39 -41.22 -22.34
N LYS A 48 27.35 -41.52 -21.45
CA LYS A 48 28.54 -40.72 -21.05
C LYS A 48 29.77 -41.64 -21.35
N PRO A 49 31.04 -41.23 -21.12
CA PRO A 49 31.80 -40.03 -21.52
C PRO A 49 33.20 -40.42 -22.10
N VAL A 50 33.95 -39.54 -22.79
CA VAL A 50 35.39 -39.80 -23.06
C VAL A 50 36.27 -38.52 -23.07
N LYS A 51 37.16 -38.47 -22.06
CA LYS A 51 38.60 -38.09 -21.97
C LYS A 51 39.18 -36.87 -22.73
N LYS A 52 39.86 -36.01 -21.94
CA LYS A 52 40.96 -35.08 -22.31
C LYS A 52 42.22 -35.83 -22.79
N PRO A 53 43.21 -35.12 -23.40
CA PRO A 53 44.43 -34.84 -22.61
C PRO A 53 45.18 -33.49 -22.89
N PHE A 54 45.84 -32.99 -21.82
CA PHE A 54 47.17 -32.33 -21.67
C PHE A 54 47.80 -31.33 -22.67
N ASN A 55 48.24 -30.15 -22.17
CA ASN A 55 49.66 -29.79 -21.85
C ASN A 55 49.75 -28.35 -21.25
N LYS A 56 50.16 -28.12 -19.98
CA LYS A 56 51.51 -27.79 -19.43
C LYS A 56 52.23 -26.53 -19.99
N ASN A 57 52.40 -25.52 -19.11
CA ASN A 57 53.65 -24.75 -18.79
C ASN A 57 53.32 -23.76 -17.64
N LYS A 58 53.72 -24.01 -16.38
CA LYS A 58 54.96 -23.64 -15.64
C LYS A 58 55.18 -22.13 -15.34
N SER A 59 55.01 -21.83 -14.04
CA SER A 59 55.61 -20.83 -13.13
C SER A 59 55.43 -19.32 -13.35
N PHE A 60 54.95 -18.60 -12.33
CA PHE A 60 55.82 -17.94 -11.32
C PHE A 60 55.03 -17.60 -10.04
N LEU A 61 55.69 -17.77 -8.88
CA LEU A 61 55.22 -17.50 -7.52
C LEU A 61 54.91 -16.01 -7.29
N LYS A 62 53.86 -15.72 -6.52
CA LYS A 62 53.90 -14.74 -5.42
C LYS A 62 52.98 -15.23 -4.30
N ALA A 63 53.56 -15.41 -3.12
CA ALA A 63 52.90 -15.86 -1.91
C ALA A 63 51.90 -14.82 -1.40
N SER A 64 50.72 -15.27 -1.01
CA SER A 64 49.86 -14.63 -0.02
C SER A 64 48.98 -15.72 0.60
N VAL A 65 48.90 -15.70 1.93
CA VAL A 65 48.39 -16.72 2.83
C VAL A 65 47.04 -17.28 2.38
N LEU A 66 47.04 -18.53 1.92
CA LEU A 66 45.83 -19.34 1.71
C LEU A 66 45.86 -20.46 2.76
N LEU A 67 45.06 -20.31 3.82
CA LEU A 67 44.85 -21.38 4.79
C LEU A 67 44.11 -22.51 4.06
N ILE A 68 44.76 -23.65 4.00
CA ILE A 68 44.45 -24.79 3.12
C ILE A 68 43.10 -25.40 3.53
N GLY A 69 42.09 -25.20 2.70
CA GLY A 69 40.93 -26.08 2.64
C GLY A 69 41.35 -27.41 2.01
N ALA A 70 41.72 -28.38 2.84
CA ALA A 70 41.82 -29.77 2.42
C ALA A 70 40.44 -30.42 2.61
N LEU A 71 39.71 -30.54 1.49
CA LEU A 71 38.59 -31.46 1.32
C LEU A 71 39.09 -32.91 1.57
N GLY A 72 39.00 -33.36 2.82
CA GLY A 72 39.09 -34.75 3.21
C GLY A 72 37.69 -35.33 3.31
N GLY A 73 37.43 -36.43 2.61
CA GLY A 73 36.14 -37.11 2.61
C GLY A 73 35.69 -37.50 4.03
N LEU A 74 34.48 -37.10 4.40
CA LEU A 74 33.77 -37.57 5.59
C LEU A 74 33.47 -39.06 5.44
N SER A 75 34.38 -39.91 5.91
CA SER A 75 34.07 -41.30 6.21
C SER A 75 33.14 -41.35 7.42
N HIS A 76 31.99 -42.00 7.25
CA HIS A 76 30.91 -42.18 8.23
C HIS A 76 31.42 -42.72 9.59
N LEU A 77 31.51 -41.87 10.60
CA LEU A 77 31.67 -42.27 12.00
C LEU A 77 30.29 -42.32 12.65
N ARG A 78 29.99 -43.40 13.38
CA ARG A 78 28.75 -43.55 14.15
C ARG A 78 28.97 -43.01 15.56
N ALA A 79 27.94 -42.46 16.20
CA ALA A 79 28.00 -42.19 17.64
C ALA A 79 28.37 -43.44 18.48
N SER A 80 28.14 -44.65 17.93
CA SER A 80 28.57 -45.92 18.54
C SER A 80 30.09 -46.18 18.50
N ASP A 81 30.86 -45.41 17.72
CA ASP A 81 32.33 -45.53 17.66
C ASP A 81 33.01 -44.65 18.71
N CYS A 82 32.25 -43.80 19.42
CA CYS A 82 32.68 -43.19 20.67
C CYS A 82 32.69 -44.26 21.78
N LYS A 83 33.73 -45.09 21.82
CA LYS A 83 34.04 -45.85 23.04
C LYS A 83 34.66 -44.90 24.05
N THR A 84 34.41 -45.15 25.34
CA THR A 84 35.17 -44.54 26.43
C THR A 84 36.66 -44.81 26.21
N TRP A 85 37.39 -43.90 25.59
CA TRP A 85 38.82 -44.06 25.36
C TRP A 85 39.56 -43.70 26.65
N SER A 86 39.98 -44.72 27.40
CA SER A 86 41.17 -44.61 28.26
C SER A 86 42.41 -44.67 27.36
N TRP A 87 43.43 -43.90 27.72
CA TRP A 87 44.66 -43.76 26.93
C TRP A 87 45.32 -45.11 26.62
N SER A 88 45.59 -45.37 25.34
CA SER A 88 46.94 -45.66 24.83
C SER A 88 46.87 -45.98 23.34
N SER A 89 47.59 -45.17 22.55
CA SER A 89 47.97 -45.38 21.15
C SER A 89 46.85 -45.76 20.17
N TRP A 90 46.57 -44.88 19.22
CA TRP A 90 46.51 -45.12 17.77
C TRP A 90 45.85 -43.88 17.14
N THR A 91 46.50 -43.34 16.11
CA THR A 91 46.23 -42.05 15.48
C THR A 91 45.01 -42.13 14.56
N TYR A 92 43.83 -41.83 15.11
CA TYR A 92 42.70 -41.29 14.35
C TYR A 92 42.27 -40.01 15.06
N GLN A 93 42.86 -38.89 14.62
CA GLN A 93 42.52 -37.56 15.13
C GLN A 93 41.17 -37.17 14.52
N ASP A 94 40.11 -37.17 15.33
CA ASP A 94 38.88 -36.48 14.97
C ASP A 94 39.23 -35.01 14.75
N ASN A 95 38.99 -34.49 13.54
CA ASN A 95 39.19 -33.07 13.23
C ASN A 95 38.12 -32.16 13.87
N ILE A 96 37.50 -32.57 14.99
CA ILE A 96 36.72 -31.68 15.82
C ILE A 96 37.73 -30.86 16.62
N ALA A 97 37.82 -29.55 16.35
CA ALA A 97 38.84 -28.64 16.88
C ALA A 97 38.84 -28.45 18.42
N SER A 98 38.18 -29.31 19.18
CA SER A 98 37.99 -29.22 20.61
C SER A 98 38.36 -30.55 21.27
N GLY A 99 39.29 -30.52 22.22
CA GLY A 99 39.83 -31.73 22.88
C GLY A 99 38.79 -32.60 23.60
N ALA A 100 39.27 -33.70 24.19
CA ALA A 100 38.46 -34.65 24.95
C ALA A 100 37.66 -33.93 26.06
N ASN A 101 36.38 -34.29 26.22
CA ASN A 101 35.43 -33.70 27.17
C ASN A 101 35.01 -32.23 26.90
N SER A 102 35.20 -31.74 25.68
CA SER A 102 34.63 -30.46 25.23
C SER A 102 33.13 -30.58 24.93
N PRO A 103 32.34 -29.47 24.99
CA PRO A 103 30.92 -29.50 24.65
C PRO A 103 30.62 -30.02 23.25
N THR A 104 31.50 -29.72 22.30
CA THR A 104 31.35 -30.14 20.90
C THR A 104 31.58 -31.65 20.77
N HIS A 105 32.66 -32.18 21.35
CA HIS A 105 32.91 -33.63 21.36
C HIS A 105 31.80 -34.40 22.10
N ASN A 106 31.38 -33.92 23.27
CA ASN A 106 30.33 -34.57 24.04
C ASN A 106 28.99 -34.56 23.30
N SER A 107 28.64 -33.47 22.60
CA SER A 107 27.43 -33.43 21.76
C SER A 107 27.53 -34.37 20.57
N TYR A 108 28.71 -34.42 19.92
CA TYR A 108 28.97 -35.31 18.79
C TYR A 108 28.80 -36.79 19.19
N CYS A 109 29.37 -37.18 20.33
CA CYS A 109 29.25 -38.51 20.90
C CYS A 109 27.94 -38.77 21.66
N LEU A 110 27.07 -37.76 21.77
CA LEU A 110 25.80 -37.84 22.52
C LEU A 110 26.02 -38.26 23.99
N PHE A 111 27.08 -37.71 24.60
CA PHE A 111 27.45 -37.95 26.00
C PHE A 111 26.96 -36.84 26.91
N SER A 112 26.51 -37.25 28.10
CA SER A 112 26.21 -36.31 29.15
C SER A 112 27.48 -35.88 29.86
N SER A 113 27.56 -34.61 30.25
CA SER A 113 28.67 -34.07 31.02
C SER A 113 28.20 -33.02 32.01
N THR A 114 28.97 -32.83 33.07
CA THR A 114 28.78 -31.73 34.03
C THR A 114 30.11 -31.02 34.19
N GLN A 115 30.07 -29.72 33.96
CA GLN A 115 31.21 -28.82 33.99
C GLN A 115 30.91 -27.70 35.01
N GLY A 116 31.97 -27.11 35.54
CA GLY A 116 31.87 -26.04 36.52
C GLY A 116 31.43 -24.70 35.90
N SER A 117 31.71 -23.62 36.61
CA SER A 117 31.61 -22.27 36.07
C SER A 117 32.72 -22.04 35.05
N GLY A 118 32.41 -21.35 33.96
CA GLY A 118 33.36 -21.02 32.90
C GLY A 118 32.63 -20.70 31.59
N THR A 119 33.37 -20.32 30.56
CA THR A 119 32.84 -20.16 29.20
C THR A 119 33.22 -21.37 28.36
N TYR A 120 32.21 -21.94 27.71
CA TYR A 120 32.33 -23.18 26.95
C TYR A 120 31.80 -23.00 25.54
N TYR A 121 32.42 -23.67 24.58
CA TYR A 121 32.10 -23.50 23.17
C TYR A 121 31.51 -24.77 22.55
N LEU A 122 30.32 -24.62 21.98
CA LEU A 122 29.71 -25.60 21.10
C LEU A 122 29.88 -25.11 19.66
N ASN A 123 30.78 -25.77 18.93
CA ASN A 123 31.12 -25.41 17.56
C ASN A 123 30.47 -26.38 16.56
N THR A 124 30.79 -26.18 15.29
CA THR A 124 30.37 -27.03 14.17
C THR A 124 30.51 -28.51 14.49
N LEU A 125 29.40 -29.24 14.35
CA LEU A 125 29.35 -30.70 14.47
C LEU A 125 28.21 -31.26 13.64
N THR A 126 28.31 -32.53 13.29
CA THR A 126 27.18 -33.29 12.76
C THR A 126 27.16 -34.64 13.44
N THR A 127 26.01 -35.02 13.99
CA THR A 127 25.83 -36.29 14.70
C THR A 127 24.49 -36.93 14.35
N TYR A 128 24.39 -38.22 14.59
CA TYR A 128 23.19 -39.03 14.38
C TYR A 128 23.17 -40.21 15.37
N SER A 129 21.97 -40.74 15.62
CA SER A 129 21.80 -41.99 16.34
C SER A 129 20.83 -42.88 15.57
N SER A 130 21.20 -44.15 15.33
CA SER A 130 20.32 -45.12 14.67
C SER A 130 19.27 -45.71 15.60
N GLY A 131 19.56 -45.81 16.91
CA GLY A 131 18.65 -46.35 17.93
C GLY A 131 17.96 -45.29 18.79
N GLY A 132 18.21 -44.01 18.49
CA GLY A 132 17.88 -42.89 19.36
C GLY A 132 18.92 -42.71 20.47
N ALA A 133 18.97 -41.53 21.07
CA ALA A 133 19.89 -41.20 22.15
C ALA A 133 19.39 -40.00 22.94
N SER A 134 19.81 -39.90 24.19
CA SER A 134 19.63 -38.70 24.99
C SER A 134 20.91 -38.30 25.71
N PHE A 135 21.13 -36.99 25.85
CA PHE A 135 22.27 -36.47 26.58
C PHE A 135 21.94 -35.13 27.25
N THR A 136 22.70 -34.80 28.28
CA THR A 136 22.60 -33.51 28.98
C THR A 136 23.98 -32.96 29.24
N GLN A 137 24.21 -31.71 28.84
CA GLN A 137 25.42 -30.97 29.16
C GLN A 137 25.09 -29.87 30.15
N LYS A 138 25.70 -29.94 31.34
CA LYS A 138 25.50 -28.96 32.41
C LYS A 138 26.73 -28.10 32.60
N PHE A 139 26.55 -26.79 32.66
CA PHE A 139 27.59 -25.80 32.89
C PHE A 139 27.19 -24.99 34.14
N ASN A 140 27.56 -25.49 35.33
CA ASN A 140 27.08 -25.00 36.62
C ASN A 140 27.56 -23.56 36.87
N GLY A 141 26.69 -22.58 36.62
CA GLY A 141 27.06 -21.16 36.67
C GLY A 141 27.89 -20.70 35.46
N GLY A 142 28.00 -21.52 34.41
CA GLY A 142 28.78 -21.25 33.22
C GLY A 142 28.00 -20.60 32.08
N THR A 143 28.74 -20.11 31.09
CA THR A 143 28.23 -19.60 29.82
C THR A 143 28.50 -20.62 28.71
N LEU A 144 27.51 -20.91 27.89
CA LEU A 144 27.65 -21.71 26.68
C LEU A 144 27.52 -20.81 25.45
N ASP A 145 28.61 -20.66 24.71
CA ASP A 145 28.63 -19.97 23.43
C ASP A 145 28.52 -20.98 22.29
N ILE A 146 27.54 -20.79 21.43
CA ILE A 146 27.16 -21.70 20.35
C ILE A 146 27.40 -21.00 19.01
N GLY A 147 28.19 -21.63 18.15
CA GLY A 147 28.58 -21.09 16.85
C GLY A 147 28.80 -22.18 15.79
N GLY A 148 28.84 -21.75 14.52
CA GLY A 148 29.07 -22.65 13.39
C GLY A 148 27.84 -23.49 13.01
N ASN A 149 28.07 -24.58 12.28
CA ASN A 149 27.02 -25.43 11.72
C ASN A 149 26.82 -26.69 12.58
N ILE A 150 25.70 -26.77 13.29
CA ILE A 150 25.39 -27.87 14.20
C ILE A 150 24.21 -28.65 13.65
N ARG A 151 24.41 -29.96 13.46
CA ARG A 151 23.39 -30.84 12.89
C ARG A 151 23.14 -32.08 13.74
N PHE A 152 21.88 -32.27 14.12
CA PHE A 152 21.38 -33.46 14.81
C PHE A 152 20.46 -34.25 13.88
N GLY A 153 21.04 -35.24 13.20
CA GLY A 153 20.39 -36.06 12.19
C GLY A 153 21.14 -36.00 10.86
N GLU A 154 21.72 -37.12 10.43
CA GLU A 154 22.37 -37.28 9.13
C GLU A 154 22.21 -38.75 8.66
N GLY A 155 22.30 -39.02 7.36
CA GLY A 155 22.60 -40.38 6.87
C GLY A 155 21.46 -41.40 6.78
N GLY A 156 20.18 -41.00 6.81
CA GLY A 156 19.05 -41.92 6.64
C GLY A 156 18.81 -42.85 7.84
N TYR A 157 19.16 -42.41 9.05
CA TYR A 157 19.00 -43.17 10.28
C TYR A 157 17.74 -42.73 11.05
N LEU A 158 16.89 -43.69 11.42
CA LEU A 158 15.55 -43.45 12.00
C LEU A 158 15.51 -43.06 13.48
N GLY A 159 16.65 -42.95 14.16
CA GLY A 159 16.68 -42.71 15.60
C GLY A 159 16.34 -41.27 15.98
N TYR A 160 15.77 -41.10 17.18
CA TYR A 160 15.38 -39.80 17.72
C TYR A 160 16.41 -39.30 18.74
N ILE A 161 16.87 -38.06 18.61
CA ILE A 161 17.85 -37.48 19.55
C ILE A 161 17.15 -36.52 20.51
N THR A 162 17.42 -36.65 21.81
CA THR A 162 17.02 -35.65 22.81
C THR A 162 18.25 -35.05 23.48
N GLY A 163 18.58 -33.81 23.13
CA GLY A 163 19.67 -33.06 23.73
C GLY A 163 19.18 -32.03 24.74
N ALA A 164 19.94 -31.82 25.82
CA ALA A 164 19.73 -30.72 26.76
C ALA A 164 21.04 -30.01 27.08
N TYR A 165 20.99 -28.68 27.09
CA TYR A 165 22.09 -27.80 27.48
C TYR A 165 21.61 -26.91 28.62
N ASP A 166 22.15 -27.11 29.82
CA ASP A 166 21.82 -26.35 31.01
C ASP A 166 23.01 -25.43 31.35
N ALA A 167 22.79 -24.12 31.31
CA ALA A 167 23.83 -23.13 31.62
C ALA A 167 23.24 -21.93 32.37
N GLN A 168 24.09 -21.06 32.93
CA GLN A 168 23.62 -19.77 33.43
C GLN A 168 23.25 -18.84 32.27
N THR A 169 24.11 -18.80 31.26
CA THR A 169 23.93 -18.00 30.05
C THR A 169 24.15 -18.88 28.83
N ILE A 170 23.31 -18.72 27.80
CA ILE A 170 23.46 -19.38 26.50
C ILE A 170 23.44 -18.32 25.40
N ASN A 171 24.46 -18.29 24.56
CA ASN A 171 24.55 -17.36 23.44
C ASN A 171 24.68 -18.12 22.13
N PHE A 172 23.83 -17.80 21.15
CA PHE A 172 23.97 -18.25 19.77
C PHE A 172 24.48 -17.09 18.94
N ASN A 173 25.68 -17.23 18.38
CA ASN A 173 26.35 -16.18 17.61
C ASN A 173 26.57 -16.67 16.19
N SER A 174 25.72 -16.21 15.25
CA SER A 174 25.77 -16.61 13.84
C SER A 174 25.83 -18.13 13.63
N SER A 175 25.10 -18.87 14.46
CA SER A 175 25.03 -20.33 14.41
C SER A 175 23.94 -20.79 13.45
N HIS A 176 24.15 -21.94 12.81
CA HIS A 176 23.16 -22.64 12.01
C HIS A 176 22.87 -23.99 12.67
N ILE A 177 21.64 -24.17 13.16
CA ILE A 177 21.23 -25.38 13.86
C ILE A 177 20.17 -26.11 13.06
N ILE A 178 20.46 -27.36 12.74
CA ILE A 178 19.61 -28.20 11.92
C ILE A 178 19.26 -29.47 12.70
N THR A 179 17.99 -29.81 12.75
CA THR A 179 17.55 -31.15 13.15
C THR A 179 16.94 -31.86 11.96
N GLY A 180 16.92 -33.20 11.99
CA GLY A 180 16.27 -33.99 10.95
C GLY A 180 17.22 -34.53 9.87
N ASN A 181 16.85 -35.66 9.29
CA ASN A 181 17.47 -36.18 8.07
C ASN A 181 16.41 -36.42 6.98
N GLY A 182 16.64 -35.82 5.79
CA GLY A 182 15.64 -35.73 4.72
C GLY A 182 15.38 -36.99 3.90
N TRP A 183 15.87 -38.18 4.30
CA TRP A 183 15.79 -39.39 3.47
C TRP A 183 14.75 -40.40 3.97
N SER A 184 14.96 -40.98 5.16
CA SER A 184 14.16 -42.11 5.68
C SER A 184 13.46 -41.77 6.99
N GLY A 185 13.88 -40.73 7.70
CA GLY A 185 13.31 -40.28 8.98
C GLY A 185 14.36 -40.22 10.09
N GLY A 186 14.02 -39.54 11.19
CA GLY A 186 14.91 -39.26 12.33
C GLY A 186 14.77 -37.79 12.74
N GLY A 187 14.11 -37.51 13.87
CA GLY A 187 13.86 -36.17 14.41
C GLY A 187 14.67 -35.91 15.68
N ALA A 188 14.62 -34.69 16.19
CA ALA A 188 15.30 -34.38 17.44
C ALA A 188 14.54 -33.36 18.29
N THR A 189 14.68 -33.47 19.60
CA THR A 189 14.32 -32.44 20.57
C THR A 189 15.61 -31.85 21.16
N LEU A 190 15.82 -30.55 21.00
CA LEU A 190 16.92 -29.82 21.62
C LEU A 190 16.37 -28.85 22.65
N ASN A 191 16.87 -28.93 23.89
CA ASN A 191 16.47 -28.05 24.98
C ASN A 191 17.65 -27.18 25.40
N PHE A 192 17.47 -25.86 25.35
CA PHE A 192 18.45 -24.87 25.78
C PHE A 192 17.90 -24.15 27.00
N ASN A 193 18.41 -24.50 28.18
CA ASN A 193 17.94 -24.02 29.46
C ASN A 193 18.97 -23.07 30.08
N ALA A 194 18.74 -21.77 29.93
CA ALA A 194 19.49 -20.73 30.62
C ALA A 194 18.81 -20.39 31.95
N THR A 195 19.55 -20.36 33.06
CA THR A 195 18.99 -19.89 34.33
C THR A 195 18.86 -18.35 34.38
N ASN A 196 19.63 -17.64 33.56
CA ASN A 196 19.60 -16.19 33.46
C ASN A 196 19.27 -15.73 32.02
N ASN A 197 20.27 -15.64 31.14
CA ASN A 197 20.13 -15.03 29.82
C ASN A 197 20.26 -16.04 28.69
N LEU A 198 19.37 -15.96 27.70
CA LEU A 198 19.49 -16.68 26.44
C LEU A 198 19.45 -15.68 25.30
N THR A 199 20.57 -15.55 24.59
CA THR A 199 20.72 -14.61 23.47
C THR A 199 20.86 -15.37 22.16
N ILE A 200 20.08 -14.99 21.15
CA ILE A 200 20.19 -15.52 19.79
C ILE A 200 20.43 -14.34 18.84
N ASN A 201 21.57 -14.34 18.15
CA ASN A 201 21.95 -13.24 17.28
C ASN A 201 22.42 -13.75 15.92
N GLN A 202 21.79 -13.25 14.84
CA GLN A 202 22.09 -13.61 13.45
C GLN A 202 22.12 -15.12 13.18
N ALA A 203 21.29 -15.92 13.87
CA ALA A 203 21.30 -17.37 13.80
C ALA A 203 20.13 -17.93 13.00
N SER A 204 20.29 -19.15 12.45
CA SER A 204 19.22 -19.86 11.76
C SER A 204 18.95 -21.22 12.40
N PHE A 205 17.67 -21.54 12.58
CA PHE A 205 17.21 -22.81 13.14
C PHE A 205 16.26 -23.49 12.17
N ASP A 206 16.61 -24.69 11.74
CA ASP A 206 15.85 -25.47 10.76
C ASP A 206 15.56 -26.86 11.34
N ASN A 207 14.31 -27.07 11.71
CA ASN A 207 13.79 -28.42 11.87
C ASN A 207 13.48 -28.97 10.48
N SER A 208 14.48 -29.58 9.84
CA SER A 208 14.38 -30.09 8.48
C SER A 208 13.61 -31.41 8.44
N HIS A 209 13.06 -31.73 7.26
CA HIS A 209 12.26 -32.93 7.03
C HIS A 209 12.83 -34.18 7.71
N ALA A 210 11.99 -34.85 8.52
CA ALA A 210 12.36 -35.98 9.38
C ALA A 210 11.45 -37.20 9.18
N GLY A 211 10.90 -37.37 7.97
CA GLY A 211 9.96 -38.45 7.66
C GLY A 211 8.67 -38.33 8.48
N ALA A 212 8.35 -39.37 9.25
CA ALA A 212 7.17 -39.38 10.13
C ALA A 212 7.42 -38.79 11.53
N GLN A 213 8.65 -38.39 11.86
CA GLN A 213 9.00 -37.84 13.16
C GLN A 213 8.91 -36.32 13.16
N HIS A 214 8.76 -35.75 14.37
CA HIS A 214 8.61 -34.31 14.60
C HIS A 214 9.79 -33.80 15.42
N SER A 215 10.36 -32.67 15.02
CA SER A 215 11.50 -32.06 15.69
C SER A 215 11.09 -30.84 16.50
N TYR A 216 11.77 -30.62 17.62
CA TYR A 216 11.46 -29.53 18.54
C TYR A 216 12.74 -28.84 19.00
N MET A 217 12.71 -27.51 19.05
CA MET A 217 13.75 -26.75 19.76
C MET A 217 13.10 -25.85 20.81
N ASN A 218 13.52 -26.02 22.05
CA ASN A 218 12.96 -25.35 23.21
C ASN A 218 14.03 -24.43 23.83
N PHE A 219 13.68 -23.16 24.00
CA PHE A 219 14.51 -22.13 24.58
C PHE A 219 13.87 -21.66 25.87
N LYS A 220 14.60 -21.78 26.97
CA LYS A 220 14.15 -21.38 28.30
C LYS A 220 15.16 -20.44 28.94
N GLY A 221 14.70 -19.31 29.47
CA GLY A 221 15.56 -18.26 30.04
C GLY A 221 14.77 -17.26 30.89
N SER A 222 15.44 -16.54 31.80
CA SER A 222 14.80 -15.43 32.53
C SER A 222 14.67 -14.20 31.63
N ASN A 223 15.69 -13.96 30.80
CA ASN A 223 15.65 -13.02 29.69
C ASN A 223 16.01 -13.75 28.41
N ILE A 224 15.09 -13.76 27.45
CA ILE A 224 15.33 -14.29 26.11
C ILE A 224 15.38 -13.11 25.14
N SER A 225 16.47 -12.98 24.40
CA SER A 225 16.61 -11.95 23.36
C SER A 225 17.04 -12.58 22.05
N VAL A 226 16.27 -12.32 21.00
CA VAL A 226 16.49 -12.85 19.66
C VAL A 226 16.57 -11.70 18.68
N SER A 227 17.63 -11.66 17.87
CA SER A 227 17.87 -10.58 16.92
C SER A 227 18.35 -11.10 15.57
N GLY A 228 17.76 -10.58 14.49
CA GLY A 228 18.14 -10.86 13.10
C GLY A 228 18.25 -12.35 12.76
N SER A 229 17.40 -13.16 13.38
CA SER A 229 17.47 -14.63 13.33
C SER A 229 16.25 -15.21 12.63
N SER A 230 16.36 -16.47 12.18
CA SER A 230 15.28 -17.15 11.45
C SER A 230 15.00 -18.55 11.97
N PHE A 231 13.72 -18.91 12.03
CA PHE A 231 13.24 -20.22 12.46
C PHE A 231 12.38 -20.84 11.36
N LYS A 232 12.51 -22.15 11.15
CA LYS A 232 11.74 -22.92 10.17
C LYS A 232 11.57 -24.37 10.64
N ASP A 233 10.38 -24.92 10.45
CA ASP A 233 10.04 -26.31 10.73
C ASP A 233 9.26 -26.93 9.58
N ASP A 234 9.82 -27.99 9.01
CA ASP A 234 9.22 -28.81 7.95
C ASP A 234 8.79 -30.18 8.49
N THR A 235 8.64 -30.32 9.81
CA THR A 235 8.41 -31.61 10.47
C THR A 235 7.04 -31.73 11.14
N ASN A 236 6.20 -30.69 11.12
CA ASN A 236 5.01 -30.57 12.00
C ASN A 236 5.35 -30.56 13.50
N GLY A 237 6.61 -30.23 13.81
CA GLY A 237 7.08 -30.02 15.17
C GLY A 237 7.01 -28.53 15.52
N GLY A 238 8.08 -27.98 16.08
CA GLY A 238 8.11 -26.54 16.31
C GLY A 238 9.16 -26.00 17.27
N PHE A 239 8.90 -24.76 17.69
CA PHE A 239 9.76 -23.96 18.54
C PHE A 239 9.00 -23.47 19.77
N SER A 240 9.64 -23.50 20.93
CA SER A 240 9.08 -22.98 22.17
C SER A 240 10.05 -22.00 22.83
N PHE A 241 9.56 -20.81 23.15
CA PHE A 241 10.28 -19.80 23.93
C PHE A 241 9.51 -19.58 25.23
N SER A 242 10.13 -19.94 26.35
CA SER A 242 9.48 -19.91 27.65
C SER A 242 10.34 -19.20 28.67
N GLY A 243 9.75 -18.27 29.41
CA GLY A 243 10.44 -17.70 30.55
C GLY A 243 10.73 -18.74 31.64
N ASN A 244 11.60 -18.41 32.59
CA ASN A 244 11.77 -19.23 33.79
C ASN A 244 10.58 -19.12 34.74
N ASN A 245 9.89 -17.98 34.72
CA ASN A 245 8.70 -17.66 35.49
C ASN A 245 7.92 -16.51 34.81
N ASN A 246 6.71 -16.21 35.29
CA ASN A 246 5.88 -15.13 34.76
C ASN A 246 6.47 -13.70 34.91
N SER A 247 7.62 -13.51 35.56
CA SER A 247 8.33 -12.21 35.60
C SER A 247 9.43 -12.11 34.55
N SER A 248 9.65 -13.18 33.76
CA SER A 248 10.65 -13.22 32.69
C SER A 248 10.26 -12.30 31.53
N THR A 249 11.25 -11.90 30.73
CA THR A 249 11.06 -11.09 29.53
C THR A 249 11.55 -11.83 28.28
N ILE A 250 10.77 -11.75 27.20
CA ILE A 250 11.11 -12.37 25.92
C ILE A 250 11.04 -11.30 24.83
N SER A 251 12.08 -11.16 24.03
CA SER A 251 12.17 -10.14 22.99
C SER A 251 12.68 -10.69 21.68
N PHE A 252 12.08 -10.23 20.59
CA PHE A 252 12.44 -10.56 19.22
C PHE A 252 12.56 -9.27 18.42
N ASN A 253 13.67 -9.10 17.72
CA ASN A 253 13.91 -7.98 16.82
C ASN A 253 14.36 -8.53 15.47
N GLN A 254 13.78 -8.05 14.37
CA GLN A 254 14.15 -8.47 13.01
C GLN A 254 14.12 -10.01 12.84
N THR A 255 13.15 -10.67 13.47
CA THR A 255 13.11 -12.14 13.51
C THR A 255 12.10 -12.69 12.51
N SER A 256 12.52 -13.72 11.75
CA SER A 256 11.65 -14.39 10.79
C SER A 256 11.21 -15.75 11.32
N PHE A 257 9.91 -15.91 11.55
CA PHE A 257 9.31 -17.19 11.91
C PHE A 257 8.60 -17.78 10.70
N ASN A 258 9.17 -18.83 10.12
CA ASN A 258 8.63 -19.51 8.96
C ASN A 258 7.80 -20.73 9.38
N GLN A 259 7.40 -21.59 8.43
CA GLN A 259 6.59 -22.80 8.69
C GLN A 259 6.87 -23.47 10.04
N GLY A 260 5.83 -23.90 10.76
CA GLY A 260 5.99 -24.57 12.07
C GLY A 260 4.98 -24.17 13.13
N THR A 261 5.09 -24.78 14.31
CA THR A 261 4.35 -24.38 15.51
C THR A 261 5.24 -23.57 16.45
N TYR A 262 4.79 -22.40 16.88
CA TYR A 262 5.51 -21.51 17.79
C TYR A 262 4.71 -21.32 19.08
N LYS A 263 5.42 -21.35 20.21
CA LYS A 263 4.86 -21.08 21.53
C LYS A 263 5.70 -20.04 22.25
N PHE A 264 5.06 -18.99 22.73
CA PHE A 264 5.66 -17.93 23.55
C PHE A 264 4.91 -17.91 24.88
N SER A 265 5.58 -18.21 25.99
CA SER A 265 4.86 -18.45 27.26
C SER A 265 5.68 -18.14 28.51
N ASN A 266 4.99 -18.15 29.66
CA ASN A 266 5.59 -18.04 30.98
C ASN A 266 6.47 -16.79 31.10
N SER A 267 5.95 -15.63 30.69
CA SER A 267 6.66 -14.37 30.73
C SER A 267 5.67 -13.22 30.95
N ALA A 268 6.13 -12.16 31.61
CA ALA A 268 5.33 -10.96 31.85
C ALA A 268 5.05 -10.26 30.50
N SER A 269 6.05 -10.27 29.62
CA SER A 269 5.97 -9.64 28.32
C SER A 269 6.75 -10.42 27.27
N SER A 270 6.12 -10.59 26.11
CA SER A 270 6.81 -10.91 24.86
C SER A 270 6.69 -9.74 23.88
N SER A 271 7.83 -9.25 23.37
CA SER A 271 7.89 -8.15 22.39
C SER A 271 8.45 -8.61 21.06
N PHE A 272 7.81 -8.18 19.97
CA PHE A 272 8.18 -8.49 18.60
C PHE A 272 8.31 -7.20 17.81
N ASP A 273 9.53 -6.84 17.47
CA ASP A 273 9.84 -5.66 16.65
C ASP A 273 10.35 -6.11 15.28
N SER A 274 9.79 -5.54 14.22
CA SER A 274 10.22 -5.75 12.84
C SER A 274 10.27 -7.24 12.48
N SER A 275 9.34 -8.02 13.04
CA SER A 275 9.35 -9.48 12.94
C SER A 275 8.29 -9.96 11.94
N SER A 276 8.58 -11.09 11.28
CA SER A 276 7.71 -11.65 10.24
C SER A 276 7.21 -13.03 10.64
N PHE A 277 5.89 -13.23 10.56
CA PHE A 277 5.23 -14.50 10.85
C PHE A 277 4.68 -15.11 9.55
N ASN A 278 5.30 -16.20 9.08
CA ASN A 278 5.05 -16.83 7.79
C ASN A 278 4.64 -18.31 7.91
N GLN A 279 3.44 -18.65 7.43
CA GLN A 279 2.95 -20.01 7.19
C GLN A 279 3.02 -20.96 8.39
N GLY A 280 2.79 -20.45 9.60
CA GLY A 280 2.88 -21.20 10.86
C GLY A 280 1.63 -21.14 11.74
N THR A 281 1.71 -21.82 12.89
CA THR A 281 0.77 -21.70 14.02
C THR A 281 1.46 -21.02 15.18
N TYR A 282 0.96 -19.88 15.61
CA TYR A 282 1.57 -19.03 16.64
C TYR A 282 0.68 -18.95 17.87
N ASN A 283 1.22 -19.32 19.02
CA ASN A 283 0.53 -19.25 20.30
C ASN A 283 1.22 -18.23 21.21
N PHE A 284 0.60 -17.09 21.41
CA PHE A 284 1.07 -16.01 22.27
C PHE A 284 0.39 -16.10 23.64
N ASN A 285 1.14 -16.57 24.63
CA ASN A 285 0.65 -16.89 25.98
C ASN A 285 1.53 -16.24 27.08
N SER A 286 2.11 -15.09 26.78
CA SER A 286 2.67 -14.16 27.77
C SER A 286 1.55 -13.30 28.35
N ASP A 287 1.74 -12.68 29.51
CA ASP A 287 0.70 -11.82 30.11
C ASP A 287 0.36 -10.64 29.19
N GLN A 288 1.38 -10.06 28.57
CA GLN A 288 1.26 -9.06 27.51
C GLN A 288 2.09 -9.45 26.28
N SER A 289 1.48 -9.41 25.10
CA SER A 289 2.18 -9.54 23.81
C SER A 289 2.19 -8.21 23.07
N THR A 290 3.36 -7.72 22.71
CA THR A 290 3.52 -6.43 22.01
C THR A 290 4.15 -6.64 20.65
N PHE A 291 3.57 -6.03 19.63
CA PHE A 291 4.01 -6.10 18.25
C PHE A 291 4.28 -4.68 17.76
N GLN A 292 5.41 -4.52 17.07
CA GLN A 292 5.82 -3.28 16.48
C GLN A 292 6.41 -3.54 15.10
N ASN A 293 5.97 -2.79 14.09
CA ASN A 293 6.47 -2.90 12.71
C ASN A 293 6.47 -4.35 12.18
N SER A 294 5.59 -5.20 12.69
CA SER A 294 5.62 -6.64 12.42
C SER A 294 4.60 -7.03 11.36
N SER A 295 4.89 -8.11 10.66
CA SER A 295 4.07 -8.59 9.54
C SER A 295 3.46 -9.95 9.85
N PHE A 296 2.13 -10.02 9.80
CA PHE A 296 1.34 -11.22 9.97
C PHE A 296 0.92 -11.74 8.59
N ASN A 297 1.61 -12.75 8.08
CA ASN A 297 1.31 -13.39 6.80
C ASN A 297 0.38 -14.59 6.98
N GLN A 298 0.18 -15.40 5.95
CA GLN A 298 -0.64 -16.61 6.05
C GLN A 298 -0.24 -17.44 7.28
N GLY A 299 -1.18 -17.81 8.13
CA GLY A 299 -0.90 -18.53 9.38
C GLY A 299 -2.11 -18.60 10.30
N THR A 300 -1.95 -19.28 11.43
CA THR A 300 -2.94 -19.31 12.52
C THR A 300 -2.36 -18.61 13.74
N TYR A 301 -3.07 -17.62 14.27
CA TYR A 301 -2.61 -16.76 15.36
C TYR A 301 -3.55 -16.88 16.55
N LYS A 302 -3.02 -17.28 17.70
CA LYS A 302 -3.78 -17.43 18.94
C LYS A 302 -3.20 -16.53 20.03
N PHE A 303 -4.02 -15.60 20.50
CA PHE A 303 -3.67 -14.67 21.58
C PHE A 303 -4.47 -15.02 22.82
N SER A 304 -3.78 -15.42 23.88
CA SER A 304 -4.44 -15.88 25.11
C SER A 304 -4.70 -14.77 26.12
N ASN A 305 -3.84 -13.74 26.17
CA ASN A 305 -3.89 -12.66 27.16
C ASN A 305 -3.86 -11.29 26.47
N SER A 306 -3.34 -10.23 27.09
CA SER A 306 -3.39 -8.90 26.48
C SER A 306 -2.48 -8.80 25.24
N ALA A 307 -2.91 -7.98 24.28
CA ALA A 307 -2.17 -7.72 23.03
C ALA A 307 -2.10 -6.23 22.69
N SER A 308 -0.99 -5.80 22.12
CA SER A 308 -0.79 -4.44 21.61
C SER A 308 -0.15 -4.47 20.23
N PHE A 309 -0.71 -3.69 19.31
CA PHE A 309 -0.27 -3.62 17.92
C PHE A 309 0.11 -2.18 17.56
N ASN A 310 1.27 -2.03 16.91
CA ASN A 310 1.84 -0.73 16.57
C ASN A 310 2.55 -0.78 15.21
N ASN A 311 2.02 -0.05 14.22
CA ASN A 311 2.56 -0.07 12.85
C ASN A 311 2.63 -1.48 12.24
N ASP A 312 1.71 -2.37 12.60
CA ASP A 312 1.74 -3.76 12.13
C ASP A 312 1.00 -3.92 10.80
N THR A 313 1.40 -4.91 10.02
CA THR A 313 0.77 -5.26 8.74
C THR A 313 0.13 -6.64 8.81
N PHE A 314 -1.16 -6.73 8.52
CA PHE A 314 -1.95 -7.95 8.50
C PHE A 314 -2.25 -8.33 7.06
N ASN A 315 -1.47 -9.28 6.53
CA ASN A 315 -1.55 -9.69 5.14
C ASN A 315 -2.64 -10.72 4.91
N GLN A 316 -2.62 -11.83 5.66
CA GLN A 316 -3.59 -12.94 5.61
C GLN A 316 -3.53 -13.70 6.93
N GLY A 317 -4.50 -14.59 7.20
CA GLY A 317 -4.41 -15.53 8.33
C GLY A 317 -5.72 -15.78 9.05
N ALA A 318 -5.72 -16.75 9.96
CA ALA A 318 -6.81 -17.04 10.87
C ALA A 318 -6.42 -16.60 12.28
N TYR A 319 -7.26 -15.77 12.90
CA TYR A 319 -6.95 -15.12 14.17
C TYR A 319 -7.95 -15.53 15.25
N SER A 320 -7.45 -15.77 16.46
CA SER A 320 -8.27 -16.06 17.63
C SER A 320 -7.77 -15.24 18.81
N PHE A 321 -8.63 -14.34 19.28
CA PHE A 321 -8.36 -13.45 20.40
C PHE A 321 -9.16 -13.91 21.61
N ASN A 322 -8.51 -14.66 22.50
CA ASN A 322 -9.04 -14.95 23.84
C ASN A 322 -8.57 -13.91 24.88
N THR A 323 -8.20 -12.72 24.40
CA THR A 323 -7.48 -11.67 25.11
C THR A 323 -8.38 -10.90 26.06
N SER A 324 -7.86 -10.45 27.20
CA SER A 324 -8.58 -9.54 28.12
C SER A 324 -8.61 -8.08 27.63
N LYS A 325 -7.54 -7.62 26.96
CA LYS A 325 -7.42 -6.27 26.41
C LYS A 325 -6.64 -6.28 25.09
N VAL A 326 -7.09 -5.46 24.14
CA VAL A 326 -6.37 -5.17 22.88
C VAL A 326 -6.14 -3.67 22.77
N SER A 327 -4.97 -3.29 22.30
CA SER A 327 -4.62 -1.88 22.09
C SER A 327 -3.97 -1.65 20.74
N PHE A 328 -4.26 -0.50 20.13
CA PHE A 328 -3.72 -0.10 18.84
C PHE A 328 -3.04 1.25 18.95
N SER A 329 -1.92 1.40 18.24
CA SER A 329 -1.19 2.65 18.05
C SER A 329 -0.56 2.65 16.67
N GLY A 330 -0.14 3.82 16.18
CA GLY A 330 0.41 3.93 14.83
C GLY A 330 -0.51 3.39 13.73
N THR A 331 0.04 3.15 12.55
CA THR A 331 -0.74 2.72 11.37
C THR A 331 -0.76 1.20 11.22
N ASN A 332 -1.86 0.57 11.61
CA ASN A 332 -2.07 -0.87 11.44
C ASN A 332 -2.75 -1.13 10.10
N THR A 333 -2.06 -1.81 9.19
CA THR A 333 -2.50 -2.02 7.81
C THR A 333 -3.19 -3.37 7.64
N LEU A 334 -4.40 -3.36 7.08
CA LEU A 334 -5.24 -4.53 6.86
C LEU A 334 -5.36 -4.81 5.35
N ASN A 335 -4.62 -5.81 4.86
CA ASN A 335 -4.60 -6.16 3.43
C ASN A 335 -5.63 -7.25 3.05
N SER A 336 -6.34 -7.81 4.03
CA SER A 336 -7.35 -8.86 3.84
C SER A 336 -8.52 -8.69 4.81
N SER A 337 -9.34 -9.74 4.99
CA SER A 337 -10.33 -9.80 6.08
C SER A 337 -9.72 -9.39 7.42
N SER A 338 -10.47 -8.65 8.23
CA SER A 338 -9.93 -8.11 9.47
C SER A 338 -9.60 -9.24 10.45
N PRO A 339 -8.43 -9.22 11.09
CA PRO A 339 -8.12 -10.10 12.22
C PRO A 339 -9.00 -9.78 13.44
N PHE A 340 -9.61 -8.60 13.52
CA PHE A 340 -10.27 -8.07 14.71
C PHE A 340 -11.80 -8.17 14.67
N ALA A 341 -12.38 -8.92 13.73
CA ALA A 341 -13.84 -9.11 13.62
C ALA A 341 -14.45 -9.95 14.76
N SER A 342 -13.64 -10.49 15.69
CA SER A 342 -14.16 -11.23 16.84
C SER A 342 -13.20 -11.16 18.04
N LEU A 343 -13.18 -10.01 18.70
CA LEU A 343 -12.42 -9.79 19.94
C LEU A 343 -13.29 -10.09 21.17
N LYS A 344 -12.67 -10.66 22.21
CA LYS A 344 -13.37 -10.91 23.48
C LYS A 344 -13.16 -9.83 24.54
N GLY A 345 -12.06 -9.08 24.45
CA GLY A 345 -11.62 -8.11 25.45
C GLY A 345 -11.90 -6.65 25.09
N GLY A 346 -11.69 -5.74 26.04
CA GLY A 346 -11.81 -4.30 25.79
C GLY A 346 -10.77 -3.81 24.77
N VAL A 347 -11.13 -2.78 24.00
CA VAL A 347 -10.29 -2.20 22.95
C VAL A 347 -9.96 -0.75 23.28
N SER A 348 -8.72 -0.33 23.00
CA SER A 348 -8.27 1.04 23.23
C SER A 348 -7.33 1.52 22.13
N PHE A 349 -7.37 2.83 21.85
CA PHE A 349 -6.57 3.48 20.82
C PHE A 349 -5.60 4.49 21.44
N GLY A 350 -4.33 4.42 21.05
CA GLY A 350 -3.35 5.49 21.29
C GLY A 350 -3.64 6.70 20.40
N SER A 351 -3.02 7.84 20.69
CA SER A 351 -3.34 9.14 20.05
C SER A 351 -2.96 9.25 18.56
N ASN A 352 -2.33 8.23 17.99
CA ASN A 352 -1.89 8.17 16.60
C ASN A 352 -2.31 6.85 15.92
N ALA A 353 -3.30 6.15 16.49
CA ALA A 353 -3.77 4.88 15.96
C ALA A 353 -4.54 5.12 14.67
N ILE A 354 -4.22 4.34 13.64
CA ILE A 354 -4.89 4.35 12.35
C ILE A 354 -5.11 2.90 11.92
N PHE A 355 -6.31 2.58 11.42
CA PHE A 355 -6.52 1.40 10.59
C PHE A 355 -6.40 1.79 9.13
N ASN A 356 -5.38 1.29 8.44
CA ASN A 356 -5.27 1.46 7.00
C ASN A 356 -5.89 0.27 6.29
N LEU A 357 -7.07 0.45 5.70
CA LEU A 357 -7.75 -0.58 4.92
C LEU A 357 -7.13 -0.64 3.53
N ASN A 358 -6.15 -1.51 3.34
CA ASN A 358 -5.41 -1.63 2.10
C ASN A 358 -5.87 -2.86 1.30
N GLN A 359 -7.16 -2.89 1.02
CA GLN A 359 -7.79 -3.90 0.15
C GLN A 359 -8.85 -3.24 -0.73
N THR A 360 -9.20 -3.91 -1.83
CA THR A 360 -10.31 -3.46 -2.67
C THR A 360 -11.62 -3.92 -2.08
N LEU A 361 -12.52 -2.98 -1.82
CA LEU A 361 -13.90 -3.25 -1.43
C LEU A 361 -14.81 -3.10 -2.65
N ASN A 362 -15.82 -3.95 -2.76
CA ASN A 362 -16.80 -3.90 -3.85
C ASN A 362 -18.01 -3.04 -3.44
N ALA A 363 -18.78 -2.57 -4.43
CA ALA A 363 -19.98 -1.76 -4.19
C ALA A 363 -20.92 -2.40 -3.15
N ASN A 364 -21.27 -1.63 -2.12
CA ASN A 364 -22.08 -2.01 -0.95
C ASN A 364 -21.47 -3.10 -0.05
N GLN A 365 -20.22 -3.49 -0.26
CA GLN A 365 -19.54 -4.44 0.62
C GLN A 365 -19.28 -3.80 1.98
N THR A 366 -19.77 -4.44 3.03
CA THR A 366 -19.40 -4.11 4.40
C THR A 366 -18.11 -4.83 4.78
N TYR A 367 -17.18 -4.09 5.35
CA TYR A 367 -15.95 -4.57 5.94
C TYR A 367 -16.01 -4.35 7.45
N ASP A 368 -16.05 -5.46 8.20
CA ASP A 368 -15.98 -5.44 9.66
C ASP A 368 -14.52 -5.23 10.07
N ILE A 369 -14.16 -3.99 10.39
CA ILE A 369 -12.80 -3.61 10.78
C ILE A 369 -12.50 -4.19 12.16
N LEU A 370 -13.45 -4.06 13.08
CA LEU A 370 -13.29 -4.52 14.45
C LEU A 370 -14.65 -4.77 15.08
N THR A 371 -14.81 -5.92 15.71
CA THR A 371 -15.96 -6.23 16.56
C THR A 371 -15.47 -6.85 17.86
N THR A 372 -16.03 -6.40 18.99
CA THR A 372 -15.63 -6.86 20.32
C THR A 372 -16.82 -7.11 21.24
N ASN A 373 -16.67 -8.08 22.15
CA ASN A 373 -17.58 -8.26 23.29
C ASN A 373 -17.32 -7.27 24.44
N GLY A 374 -16.15 -6.62 24.46
CA GLY A 374 -15.79 -5.58 25.42
C GLY A 374 -16.30 -4.19 25.01
N ALA A 375 -15.82 -3.14 25.68
CA ALA A 375 -16.07 -1.76 25.25
C ALA A 375 -14.89 -1.24 24.42
N ILE A 376 -15.21 -0.42 23.42
CA ILE A 376 -14.23 0.35 22.64
C ILE A 376 -14.02 1.71 23.31
N GLN A 377 -12.77 2.01 23.64
CA GLN A 377 -12.33 3.29 24.18
C GLN A 377 -11.65 4.10 23.06
N TYR A 378 -12.40 5.01 22.43
CA TYR A 378 -11.92 5.83 21.32
C TYR A 378 -10.86 6.88 21.75
N GLY A 379 -10.77 7.20 23.04
CA GLY A 379 -9.78 8.14 23.55
C GLY A 379 -9.90 9.50 22.89
N VAL A 380 -8.82 9.97 22.28
CA VAL A 380 -8.77 11.30 21.64
C VAL A 380 -9.69 11.40 20.41
N TYR A 381 -9.99 10.28 19.74
CA TYR A 381 -10.82 10.24 18.52
C TYR A 381 -12.32 10.47 18.76
N GLN A 382 -12.76 10.61 20.03
CA GLN A 382 -14.18 10.76 20.35
C GLN A 382 -14.88 11.92 19.63
N SER A 383 -14.11 12.94 19.21
CA SER A 383 -14.59 14.12 18.47
C SER A 383 -14.27 14.10 16.96
N TYR A 384 -13.55 13.09 16.47
CA TYR A 384 -13.09 12.98 15.08
C TYR A 384 -12.89 11.52 14.68
N LEU A 385 -13.97 10.72 14.82
CA LEU A 385 -13.92 9.27 14.64
C LEU A 385 -13.46 8.86 13.24
N TRP A 386 -13.84 9.63 12.21
CA TRP A 386 -13.46 9.41 10.81
C TRP A 386 -11.94 9.46 10.58
N ASP A 387 -11.15 10.08 11.47
CA ASP A 387 -9.70 10.17 11.34
C ASP A 387 -8.99 8.86 11.79
N LEU A 388 -9.75 7.87 12.30
CA LEU A 388 -9.22 6.57 12.71
C LEU A 388 -8.95 5.63 11.53
N ILE A 389 -9.48 5.93 10.35
CA ILE A 389 -9.45 5.06 9.18
C ILE A 389 -8.74 5.77 8.01
N ASN A 390 -7.75 5.08 7.46
CA ASN A 390 -7.21 5.36 6.15
C ASN A 390 -7.69 4.28 5.18
N TYR A 391 -7.75 4.61 3.89
CA TYR A 391 -8.15 3.66 2.86
C TYR A 391 -7.12 3.68 1.73
N LYS A 392 -6.58 2.49 1.42
CA LYS A 392 -5.52 2.27 0.42
C LYS A 392 -4.29 3.18 0.60
N GLY A 393 -3.99 3.57 1.84
CA GLY A 393 -2.87 4.43 2.21
C GLY A 393 -3.25 5.91 2.35
N ASP A 394 -4.36 6.33 1.76
CA ASP A 394 -4.79 7.72 1.74
C ASP A 394 -5.62 8.08 2.97
N LYS A 395 -5.49 9.35 3.37
CA LYS A 395 -6.29 9.95 4.44
C LYS A 395 -7.61 10.47 3.87
N ALA A 396 -8.60 10.62 4.73
CA ALA A 396 -9.84 11.28 4.37
C ALA A 396 -9.57 12.70 3.82
N ILE A 397 -10.17 13.02 2.67
CA ILE A 397 -10.15 14.36 2.09
C ILE A 397 -11.42 15.16 2.46
N SER A 398 -12.53 14.48 2.73
CA SER A 398 -13.77 15.07 3.22
C SER A 398 -14.60 14.06 4.02
N HIS A 399 -15.54 14.56 4.82
CA HIS A 399 -16.51 13.74 5.53
C HIS A 399 -17.83 14.48 5.71
N VAL A 400 -18.93 13.72 5.79
CA VAL A 400 -20.27 14.22 6.13
C VAL A 400 -20.89 13.30 7.17
N GLU A 401 -21.36 13.85 8.29
CA GLU A 401 -22.13 13.08 9.28
C GLU A 401 -23.54 12.83 8.75
N VAL A 402 -23.86 11.57 8.46
CA VAL A 402 -25.16 11.14 7.91
C VAL A 402 -26.03 10.44 8.95
N GLY A 403 -25.46 10.11 10.11
CA GLY A 403 -26.15 9.51 11.25
C GLY A 403 -25.31 9.59 12.52
N LYS A 404 -25.87 9.18 13.65
CA LYS A 404 -25.16 9.19 14.94
C LYS A 404 -23.92 8.31 14.86
N ASN A 405 -22.73 8.92 14.93
CA ASN A 405 -21.44 8.25 14.76
C ASN A 405 -21.31 7.50 13.42
N THR A 406 -22.02 7.97 12.39
CA THR A 406 -21.96 7.43 11.03
C THR A 406 -21.59 8.54 10.06
N TYR A 407 -20.52 8.32 9.30
CA TYR A 407 -19.93 9.31 8.42
C TYR A 407 -19.77 8.73 7.02
N ASP A 408 -20.14 9.49 6.00
CA ASP A 408 -19.68 9.23 4.64
C ASP A 408 -18.35 9.96 4.48
N VAL A 409 -17.26 9.21 4.29
CA VAL A 409 -15.88 9.69 4.27
C VAL A 409 -15.28 9.42 2.90
N THR A 410 -14.75 10.47 2.27
CA THR A 410 -14.21 10.39 0.91
C THR A 410 -12.69 10.38 0.94
N PHE A 411 -12.10 9.55 0.10
CA PHE A 411 -10.67 9.36 -0.06
C PHE A 411 -10.29 9.54 -1.53
N ASP A 412 -9.19 10.24 -1.80
CA ASP A 412 -8.60 10.29 -3.14
C ASP A 412 -7.72 9.04 -3.34
N VAL A 413 -8.25 8.04 -4.06
CA VAL A 413 -7.56 6.80 -4.37
C VAL A 413 -7.12 6.82 -5.83
N ASN A 414 -5.82 7.03 -6.07
CA ASN A 414 -5.24 7.11 -7.41
C ASN A 414 -5.92 8.16 -8.32
N GLY A 415 -6.33 9.31 -7.78
CA GLY A 415 -7.00 10.38 -8.52
C GLY A 415 -8.50 10.18 -8.70
N GLN A 416 -9.11 9.23 -7.98
CA GLN A 416 -10.54 8.97 -7.98
C GLN A 416 -11.08 9.02 -6.56
N ASP A 417 -12.20 9.72 -6.39
CA ASP A 417 -12.84 9.87 -5.09
C ASP A 417 -13.68 8.62 -4.78
N GLU A 418 -13.21 7.82 -3.83
CA GLU A 418 -13.93 6.66 -3.30
C GLU A 418 -14.52 7.00 -1.92
N THR A 419 -15.82 6.73 -1.70
CA THR A 419 -16.48 6.99 -0.41
C THR A 419 -16.72 5.70 0.39
N LEU A 420 -16.37 5.75 1.68
CA LEU A 420 -16.74 4.76 2.70
C LEU A 420 -17.78 5.34 3.63
N GLN A 421 -18.85 4.60 3.91
CA GLN A 421 -19.71 4.86 5.06
C GLN A 421 -19.13 4.17 6.28
N GLU A 422 -18.59 4.94 7.20
CA GLU A 422 -17.96 4.48 8.43
C GLU A 422 -18.94 4.59 9.59
N THR A 423 -19.10 3.52 10.38
CA THR A 423 -19.96 3.52 11.57
C THR A 423 -19.19 3.07 12.80
N PHE A 424 -19.25 3.89 13.84
CA PHE A 424 -18.52 3.72 15.08
C PHE A 424 -19.46 3.51 16.28
N ASN A 425 -19.42 2.31 16.84
CA ASN A 425 -20.25 1.91 17.97
C ASN A 425 -19.40 1.64 19.22
N SER A 426 -20.03 1.37 20.37
CA SER A 426 -19.33 0.98 21.58
C SER A 426 -18.63 -0.39 21.50
N GLN A 427 -18.95 -1.19 20.48
CA GLN A 427 -18.54 -2.60 20.33
C GLN A 427 -18.12 -2.97 18.90
N SER A 428 -18.30 -2.08 17.92
CA SER A 428 -17.89 -2.36 16.55
C SER A 428 -17.46 -1.10 15.80
N ILE A 429 -16.59 -1.31 14.82
CA ILE A 429 -16.19 -0.34 13.79
C ILE A 429 -16.36 -1.06 12.46
N ILE A 430 -17.22 -0.53 11.60
CA ILE A 430 -17.48 -1.09 10.29
C ILE A 430 -17.35 0.02 9.23
N ALA A 431 -16.90 -0.37 8.04
CA ALA A 431 -16.89 0.49 6.86
C ALA A 431 -17.68 -0.19 5.75
N GLN A 432 -18.61 0.51 5.12
CA GLN A 432 -19.29 0.05 3.91
C GLN A 432 -18.80 0.85 2.71
N PHE A 433 -18.34 0.15 1.68
CA PHE A 433 -17.93 0.82 0.46
C PHE A 433 -19.14 1.29 -0.34
N LEU A 434 -19.29 2.61 -0.48
CA LEU A 434 -20.32 3.22 -1.33
C LEU A 434 -19.80 3.40 -2.76
N GLY A 435 -18.47 3.51 -2.92
CA GLY A 435 -17.82 3.84 -4.19
C GLY A 435 -17.98 5.32 -4.53
N ASP A 436 -18.05 5.63 -5.82
CA ASP A 436 -18.18 7.00 -6.35
C ASP A 436 -19.62 7.53 -6.20
N ASP A 437 -20.31 7.21 -5.09
CA ASP A 437 -21.74 7.48 -4.91
C ASP A 437 -22.07 8.97 -5.14
N LEU A 438 -21.16 9.87 -4.76
CA LEU A 438 -21.28 11.30 -5.05
C LEU A 438 -21.32 11.61 -6.56
N GLN A 439 -20.49 10.96 -7.38
CA GLN A 439 -20.54 11.11 -8.82
C GLN A 439 -21.84 10.54 -9.40
N GLN A 440 -22.31 9.40 -8.89
CA GLN A 440 -23.59 8.81 -9.33
C GLN A 440 -24.79 9.68 -8.98
N GLN A 441 -24.78 10.28 -7.77
CA GLN A 441 -25.76 11.28 -7.36
C GLN A 441 -25.69 12.50 -8.28
N ALA A 442 -24.50 13.02 -8.57
CA ALA A 442 -24.31 14.14 -9.50
C ALA A 442 -24.81 13.83 -10.92
N GLN A 443 -24.56 12.62 -11.44
CA GLN A 443 -25.09 12.16 -12.73
C GLN A 443 -26.61 12.04 -12.75
N LYS A 444 -27.22 11.71 -11.60
CA LYS A 444 -28.68 11.69 -11.47
C LYS A 444 -29.24 13.11 -11.43
N THR A 445 -28.65 13.98 -10.62
CA THR A 445 -29.00 15.39 -10.52
C THR A 445 -28.91 16.09 -11.87
N TYR A 446 -27.81 15.89 -12.60
CA TYR A 446 -27.64 16.37 -13.98
C TYR A 446 -28.77 15.91 -14.92
N LYS A 447 -29.27 14.67 -14.78
CA LYS A 447 -30.41 14.20 -15.61
C LYS A 447 -31.70 14.94 -15.29
N ASP A 448 -31.92 15.28 -14.03
CA ASP A 448 -33.09 16.06 -13.61
C ASP A 448 -32.97 17.51 -14.10
N ASP A 449 -31.80 18.13 -13.97
CA ASP A 449 -31.51 19.50 -14.46
C ASP A 449 -31.68 19.58 -15.99
N VAL A 450 -31.13 18.61 -16.74
CA VAL A 450 -31.35 18.50 -18.20
C VAL A 450 -32.83 18.44 -18.57
N ALA A 451 -33.66 17.70 -17.81
CA ALA A 451 -35.07 17.58 -18.12
C ALA A 451 -35.83 18.92 -17.94
N ASN A 452 -35.47 19.68 -16.91
CA ASN A 452 -36.07 20.99 -16.63
C ASN A 452 -35.60 22.02 -17.67
N SER A 453 -34.29 22.18 -17.84
CA SER A 453 -33.70 23.19 -18.72
C SER A 453 -33.98 22.92 -20.20
N GLN A 454 -34.07 21.67 -20.66
CA GLN A 454 -34.54 21.36 -22.03
C GLN A 454 -36.00 21.74 -22.25
N SER A 455 -36.82 21.76 -21.20
CA SER A 455 -38.21 22.21 -21.31
C SER A 455 -38.26 23.74 -21.46
N ALA A 456 -37.44 24.47 -20.69
CA ALA A 456 -37.29 25.92 -20.82
C ALA A 456 -36.77 26.32 -22.21
N LEU A 457 -35.68 25.70 -22.68
CA LEU A 457 -35.09 25.94 -24.01
C LEU A 457 -36.09 25.70 -25.15
N LYS A 458 -36.87 24.60 -25.09
CA LYS A 458 -37.86 24.29 -26.14
C LYS A 458 -38.99 25.33 -26.22
N ASN A 459 -39.41 25.88 -25.09
CA ASN A 459 -40.43 26.92 -25.07
C ASN A 459 -39.88 28.20 -25.72
N ALA A 460 -38.70 28.64 -25.28
CA ALA A 460 -38.04 29.84 -25.82
C ALA A 460 -37.78 29.76 -27.32
N THR A 461 -37.26 28.62 -27.81
CA THR A 461 -37.01 28.43 -29.24
C THR A 461 -38.31 28.44 -30.07
N SER A 462 -39.41 27.92 -29.52
CA SER A 462 -40.71 27.94 -30.21
C SER A 462 -41.25 29.36 -30.34
N ASP A 463 -41.13 30.16 -29.28
CA ASP A 463 -41.64 31.54 -29.24
C ASP A 463 -40.76 32.48 -30.08
N ASN A 464 -39.45 32.29 -30.08
CA ASN A 464 -38.51 33.00 -30.96
C ASN A 464 -38.75 32.69 -32.46
N GLN A 465 -39.16 31.46 -32.82
CA GLN A 465 -39.61 31.14 -34.18
C GLN A 465 -40.92 31.85 -34.55
N ILE A 466 -41.83 32.07 -33.61
CA ILE A 466 -43.07 32.83 -33.85
C ILE A 466 -42.73 34.32 -34.03
N ALA A 467 -41.86 34.87 -33.17
CA ALA A 467 -41.41 36.25 -33.20
C ALA A 467 -40.68 36.64 -34.50
N SER A 468 -39.79 35.77 -34.99
CA SER A 468 -39.02 36.01 -36.22
C SER A 468 -39.85 35.94 -37.50
N ASN A 469 -41.02 35.28 -37.47
CA ASN A 469 -41.92 35.15 -38.62
C ASN A 469 -42.95 36.29 -38.72
N ASP A 470 -43.20 37.02 -37.63
CA ASP A 470 -44.07 38.21 -37.63
C ASP A 470 -43.19 39.46 -37.70
N THR A 471 -42.98 40.01 -38.90
CA THR A 471 -42.16 41.22 -39.12
C THR A 471 -42.99 42.43 -39.55
N ASP A 472 -44.32 42.28 -39.64
CA ASP A 472 -45.19 43.29 -40.24
C ASP A 472 -45.28 44.58 -39.41
N TYR A 473 -45.05 44.49 -38.10
CA TYR A 473 -45.08 45.64 -37.19
C TYR A 473 -43.82 46.54 -37.27
N THR A 474 -42.68 46.03 -37.76
CA THR A 474 -41.43 46.81 -37.92
C THR A 474 -41.55 47.92 -38.97
N LYS A 475 -42.58 47.87 -39.82
CA LYS A 475 -42.87 48.86 -40.88
C LYS A 475 -43.92 49.90 -40.46
N SER A 476 -44.41 49.86 -39.23
CA SER A 476 -45.45 50.77 -38.74
C SER A 476 -44.92 52.20 -38.58
N SER A 477 -45.62 53.18 -39.16
CA SER A 477 -45.33 54.61 -39.00
C SER A 477 -45.88 55.21 -37.70
N ASN A 478 -46.45 54.40 -36.80
CA ASN A 478 -46.93 54.83 -35.47
C ASN A 478 -45.78 54.77 -34.44
N PRO A 479 -45.36 55.90 -33.83
CA PRO A 479 -44.23 55.94 -32.89
C PRO A 479 -44.35 55.02 -31.66
N ALA A 480 -45.57 54.77 -31.16
CA ALA A 480 -45.77 53.90 -30.00
C ALA A 480 -45.55 52.42 -30.37
N VAL A 481 -46.11 51.99 -31.50
CA VAL A 481 -45.93 50.64 -32.05
C VAL A 481 -44.45 50.37 -32.39
N ALA A 482 -43.75 51.37 -32.93
CA ALA A 482 -42.32 51.25 -33.25
C ALA A 482 -41.45 51.10 -31.99
N LYS A 483 -41.79 51.78 -30.89
CA LYS A 483 -41.07 51.67 -29.62
C LYS A 483 -41.30 50.30 -28.96
N ASP A 484 -42.54 49.84 -28.93
CA ASP A 484 -42.89 48.54 -28.33
C ASP A 484 -42.26 47.38 -29.13
N ALA A 485 -42.23 47.49 -30.46
CA ALA A 485 -41.53 46.55 -31.34
C ALA A 485 -40.02 46.49 -31.08
N GLN A 486 -39.36 47.62 -30.84
CA GLN A 486 -37.93 47.66 -30.50
C GLN A 486 -37.64 47.05 -29.13
N SER A 487 -38.54 47.20 -28.15
CA SER A 487 -38.42 46.54 -26.85
C SER A 487 -38.49 45.03 -27.02
N LEU A 488 -39.51 44.56 -27.75
CA LEU A 488 -39.74 43.15 -28.02
C LEU A 488 -38.54 42.49 -28.73
N GLU A 489 -37.96 43.16 -29.73
CA GLU A 489 -36.78 42.64 -30.43
C GLU A 489 -35.52 42.62 -29.54
N LYS A 490 -35.37 43.61 -28.65
CA LYS A 490 -34.29 43.60 -27.66
C LYS A 490 -34.45 42.45 -26.66
N THR A 491 -35.66 42.22 -26.17
CA THR A 491 -35.97 41.09 -25.28
C THR A 491 -35.71 39.75 -26.00
N ASN A 492 -36.09 39.62 -27.27
CA ASN A 492 -35.80 38.42 -28.07
C ASN A 492 -34.29 38.18 -28.26
N GLN A 493 -33.49 39.24 -28.45
CA GLN A 493 -32.04 39.13 -28.50
C GLN A 493 -31.43 38.71 -27.17
N GLN A 494 -32.02 39.14 -26.04
CA GLN A 494 -31.61 38.71 -24.71
C GLN A 494 -31.94 37.23 -24.46
N ILE A 495 -33.15 36.79 -24.82
CA ILE A 495 -33.54 35.37 -24.77
C ILE A 495 -32.55 34.49 -25.54
N GLN A 496 -32.11 34.91 -26.74
CA GLN A 496 -31.11 34.16 -27.51
C GLN A 496 -29.75 34.05 -26.80
N GLN A 497 -29.37 35.06 -26.01
CA GLN A 497 -28.13 35.02 -25.21
C GLN A 497 -28.30 34.09 -24.00
N ASP A 498 -29.46 34.14 -23.35
CA ASP A 498 -29.78 33.32 -22.20
C ASP A 498 -29.93 31.84 -22.58
N GLU A 499 -30.49 31.53 -23.75
CA GLU A 499 -30.51 30.18 -24.34
C GLU A 499 -29.07 29.64 -24.48
N GLN A 500 -28.15 30.43 -25.03
CA GLN A 500 -26.74 30.04 -25.18
C GLN A 500 -26.04 29.87 -23.83
N ALA A 501 -26.32 30.73 -22.85
CA ALA A 501 -25.76 30.63 -21.52
C ALA A 501 -26.19 29.33 -20.83
N LEU A 502 -27.49 29.03 -20.85
CA LEU A 502 -28.06 27.81 -20.27
C LEU A 502 -27.54 26.54 -20.96
N GLU A 503 -27.37 26.53 -22.29
CA GLU A 503 -26.75 25.41 -23.02
C GLU A 503 -25.29 25.17 -22.63
N ASN A 504 -24.52 26.24 -22.43
CA ASN A 504 -23.13 26.15 -22.00
C ASN A 504 -23.03 25.60 -20.57
N ASP A 505 -23.91 26.05 -19.68
CA ASP A 505 -23.96 25.60 -18.29
C ASP A 505 -24.34 24.12 -18.18
N LEU A 506 -25.35 23.66 -18.93
CA LEU A 506 -25.69 22.24 -19.02
C LEU A 506 -24.51 21.40 -19.53
N THR A 507 -23.73 21.93 -20.47
CA THR A 507 -22.52 21.27 -20.99
C THR A 507 -21.44 21.17 -19.91
N ASN A 508 -21.24 22.23 -19.12
CA ASN A 508 -20.30 22.27 -18.01
C ASN A 508 -20.69 21.26 -16.90
N ILE A 509 -21.95 21.28 -16.45
CA ILE A 509 -22.47 20.31 -15.45
C ILE A 509 -22.33 18.88 -15.96
N LYS A 510 -22.60 18.63 -17.24
CA LYS A 510 -22.39 17.31 -17.85
C LYS A 510 -20.94 16.85 -17.75
N GLN A 511 -19.98 17.73 -18.05
CA GLN A 511 -18.56 17.40 -17.96
C GLN A 511 -18.16 17.08 -16.52
N LEU A 512 -18.63 17.89 -15.56
CA LEU A 512 -18.33 17.70 -14.13
C LEU A 512 -18.97 16.40 -13.59
N ALA A 513 -20.24 16.12 -13.92
CA ALA A 513 -20.93 14.90 -13.51
C ALA A 513 -20.31 13.63 -14.12
N ASN A 514 -19.77 13.71 -15.34
CA ASN A 514 -19.17 12.58 -16.06
C ASN A 514 -17.63 12.62 -16.06
N SER A 515 -17.01 13.36 -15.12
CA SER A 515 -15.56 13.49 -15.03
C SER A 515 -14.90 12.12 -14.87
N THR A 516 -13.85 11.86 -15.64
CA THR A 516 -13.05 10.62 -15.52
C THR A 516 -11.75 10.85 -14.72
N THR A 517 -11.52 12.06 -14.23
CA THR A 517 -10.30 12.50 -13.54
C THR A 517 -10.59 12.97 -12.10
N GLY A 518 -11.57 12.35 -11.43
CA GLY A 518 -12.05 12.73 -10.10
C GLY A 518 -13.29 13.63 -10.12
N PHE A 519 -14.20 13.46 -9.16
CA PHE A 519 -15.43 14.23 -9.04
C PHE A 519 -15.24 15.43 -8.10
N ASN A 520 -15.18 16.64 -8.66
CA ASN A 520 -15.09 17.85 -7.86
C ASN A 520 -16.50 18.33 -7.45
N GLU A 521 -16.94 17.92 -6.25
CA GLU A 521 -18.26 18.28 -5.71
C GLU A 521 -18.49 19.79 -5.63
N GLN A 522 -17.47 20.56 -5.22
CA GLN A 522 -17.60 22.02 -5.10
C GLN A 522 -17.82 22.68 -6.46
N ALA A 523 -17.04 22.29 -7.46
CA ALA A 523 -17.19 22.79 -8.83
C ALA A 523 -18.55 22.37 -9.43
N PHE A 524 -18.98 21.12 -9.19
CA PHE A 524 -20.29 20.65 -9.62
C PHE A 524 -21.42 21.47 -8.99
N ASN A 525 -21.42 21.65 -7.67
CA ASN A 525 -22.44 22.42 -6.96
C ASN A 525 -22.46 23.89 -7.39
N GLN A 526 -21.31 24.47 -7.70
CA GLN A 526 -21.22 25.85 -8.18
C GLN A 526 -21.76 25.98 -9.62
N ALA A 527 -21.40 25.06 -10.52
CA ALA A 527 -21.92 25.01 -11.88
C ALA A 527 -23.44 24.77 -11.88
N GLN A 528 -23.93 23.86 -11.03
CA GLN A 528 -25.35 23.60 -10.87
C GLN A 528 -26.14 24.84 -10.45
N LYS A 529 -25.61 25.61 -9.49
CA LYS A 529 -26.25 26.84 -9.04
C LYS A 529 -26.35 27.88 -10.17
N GLN A 530 -25.32 27.98 -11.01
CA GLN A 530 -25.31 28.90 -12.15
C GLN A 530 -26.37 28.49 -13.19
N GLU A 531 -26.43 27.21 -13.53
CA GLU A 531 -27.44 26.69 -14.47
C GLU A 531 -28.87 26.97 -14.01
N GLN A 532 -29.17 26.75 -12.73
CA GLN A 532 -30.50 27.05 -12.16
C GLN A 532 -30.81 28.55 -12.17
N GLN A 533 -29.79 29.40 -12.07
CA GLN A 533 -29.95 30.86 -12.15
C GLN A 533 -30.23 31.29 -13.60
N ASP A 534 -29.52 30.71 -14.56
CA ASP A 534 -29.69 31.00 -15.98
C ASP A 534 -31.05 30.46 -16.48
N GLU A 535 -31.50 29.30 -16.00
CA GLU A 535 -32.85 28.77 -16.26
C GLU A 535 -33.95 29.74 -15.78
N GLN A 536 -33.81 30.28 -14.56
CA GLN A 536 -34.75 31.27 -14.01
C GLN A 536 -34.73 32.60 -14.77
N THR A 537 -33.55 33.01 -15.24
CA THR A 537 -33.39 34.24 -16.02
C THR A 537 -34.09 34.09 -17.38
N LEU A 538 -33.82 32.99 -18.10
CA LEU A 538 -34.48 32.66 -19.36
C LEU A 538 -36.02 32.62 -19.20
N GLN A 539 -36.52 31.97 -18.15
CA GLN A 539 -37.96 31.92 -17.88
C GLN A 539 -38.54 33.32 -17.58
N SER A 540 -37.79 34.19 -16.91
CA SER A 540 -38.24 35.55 -16.59
C SER A 540 -38.31 36.43 -17.85
N ASP A 541 -37.31 36.32 -18.71
CA ASP A 541 -37.24 37.06 -19.97
C ASP A 541 -38.30 36.57 -20.97
N GLU A 542 -38.59 35.27 -21.00
CA GLU A 542 -39.73 34.69 -21.73
C GLU A 542 -41.08 35.24 -21.26
N ASN A 543 -41.29 35.36 -19.96
CA ASN A 543 -42.52 35.96 -19.42
C ASN A 543 -42.63 37.45 -19.77
N ALA A 544 -41.50 38.17 -19.78
CA ALA A 544 -41.44 39.56 -20.21
C ALA A 544 -41.77 39.69 -21.70
N PHE A 545 -41.18 38.84 -22.54
CA PHE A 545 -41.44 38.78 -23.98
C PHE A 545 -42.93 38.54 -24.28
N ASN A 546 -43.54 37.55 -23.63
CA ASN A 546 -44.97 37.27 -23.76
C ASN A 546 -45.84 38.48 -23.36
N SER A 547 -45.47 39.18 -22.28
CA SER A 547 -46.18 40.38 -21.82
C SER A 547 -46.04 41.56 -22.79
N GLU A 548 -44.83 41.77 -23.34
CA GLU A 548 -44.55 42.78 -24.36
C GLU A 548 -45.31 42.47 -25.66
N GLN A 549 -45.38 41.20 -26.05
CA GLN A 549 -46.13 40.75 -27.22
C GLN A 549 -47.64 41.03 -27.08
N GLU A 550 -48.23 40.75 -25.91
CA GLU A 550 -49.62 41.13 -25.63
C GLU A 550 -49.83 42.66 -25.66
N GLY A 551 -48.86 43.42 -25.13
CA GLY A 551 -48.86 44.88 -25.17
C GLY A 551 -48.85 45.42 -26.59
N LEU A 552 -47.99 44.88 -27.44
CA LEU A 552 -47.87 45.22 -28.85
C LEU A 552 -49.16 44.89 -29.63
N GLN A 553 -49.78 43.73 -29.37
CA GLN A 553 -51.08 43.38 -29.96
C GLN A 553 -52.18 44.40 -29.61
N LYS A 554 -52.23 44.87 -28.35
CA LYS A 554 -53.17 45.91 -27.91
C LYS A 554 -52.87 47.25 -28.59
N ALA A 555 -51.60 47.63 -28.72
CA ALA A 555 -51.18 48.86 -29.41
C ALA A 555 -51.56 48.84 -30.90
N LEU A 556 -51.39 47.69 -31.57
CA LEU A 556 -51.79 47.48 -32.97
C LEU A 556 -53.31 47.52 -33.16
N ALA A 557 -54.09 46.99 -32.22
CA ALA A 557 -55.55 47.07 -32.23
C ALA A 557 -56.05 48.52 -32.11
N ASN A 558 -55.40 49.33 -31.26
CA ASN A 558 -55.73 50.75 -31.07
C ASN A 558 -55.31 51.64 -32.26
N ALA A 559 -54.28 51.25 -33.01
CA ALA A 559 -53.78 52.01 -34.17
C ALA A 559 -54.72 51.97 -35.41
N LYS A 560 -55.72 51.08 -35.46
CA LYS A 560 -56.70 50.99 -36.57
C LYS A 560 -57.74 52.13 -36.60
N HIS A 561 -57.76 53.01 -35.61
CA HIS A 561 -58.83 54.01 -35.44
C HIS A 561 -58.35 55.47 -35.35
N VAL A 562 -57.34 55.92 -36.11
CA VAL A 562 -57.14 57.39 -36.24
C VAL A 562 -56.43 57.82 -37.53
N SER A 563 -56.93 58.88 -38.18
CA SER A 563 -56.23 59.68 -39.20
C SER A 563 -56.84 61.11 -39.25
N PRO A 564 -56.16 62.16 -39.77
CA PRO A 564 -55.07 62.91 -39.08
C PRO A 564 -55.21 64.45 -39.20
N THR A 565 -54.36 65.24 -38.49
CA THR A 565 -53.67 66.52 -38.89
C THR A 565 -53.26 67.39 -37.65
N PRO A 566 -52.39 68.43 -37.75
CA PRO A 566 -50.97 68.43 -38.14
C PRO A 566 -50.05 69.14 -37.09
N ASN A 567 -48.74 69.04 -37.33
CA ASN A 567 -47.57 69.56 -36.58
C ASN A 567 -47.54 71.10 -36.40
N PRO A 568 -46.72 71.66 -35.48
CA PRO A 568 -45.44 72.25 -35.92
C PRO A 568 -44.23 72.15 -34.94
N THR A 569 -43.04 72.22 -35.54
CA THR A 569 -41.65 72.38 -34.97
C THR A 569 -41.31 73.91 -34.90
N PRO A 570 -40.15 74.47 -34.40
CA PRO A 570 -38.86 73.85 -33.99
C PRO A 570 -38.00 74.51 -32.83
N SER A 571 -36.86 73.85 -32.54
CA SER A 571 -35.50 74.43 -32.29
C SER A 571 -34.98 74.71 -30.84
N PRO A 572 -33.65 74.96 -30.57
CA PRO A 572 -32.60 73.95 -30.32
C PRO A 572 -31.60 74.26 -29.15
N THR A 573 -30.78 73.29 -28.71
CA THR A 573 -29.48 73.48 -27.99
C THR A 573 -28.73 72.12 -27.97
N LYS A 574 -27.59 71.86 -28.65
CA LYS A 574 -26.18 72.33 -28.62
C LYS A 574 -25.31 71.79 -27.46
N HIS A 575 -24.29 70.98 -27.83
CA HIS A 575 -23.01 70.58 -27.16
C HIS A 575 -23.08 69.53 -26.03
N THR A 576 -22.19 68.51 -25.89
CA THR A 576 -20.80 68.31 -26.36
C THR A 576 -20.30 66.85 -26.19
N ALA A 577 -19.34 66.45 -27.07
CA ALA A 577 -18.23 65.45 -26.97
C ALA A 577 -18.55 63.96 -26.64
N GLN A 578 -18.32 62.99 -27.55
CA GLN A 578 -17.07 62.44 -28.13
C GLN A 578 -16.17 61.71 -27.12
N ASN A 579 -16.05 60.37 -27.25
CA ASN A 579 -14.80 59.60 -27.12
C ASN A 579 -14.99 58.15 -27.64
N THR A 580 -14.08 57.73 -28.52
CA THR A 580 -13.80 56.32 -28.86
C THR A 580 -12.36 56.00 -28.40
N PRO A 581 -11.96 54.72 -28.30
CA PRO A 581 -11.23 54.12 -27.19
C PRO A 581 -9.69 54.19 -27.32
N PRO A 582 -8.93 53.74 -26.31
CA PRO A 582 -8.18 52.51 -26.56
C PRO A 582 -7.92 51.57 -25.35
N SER A 583 -7.69 50.30 -25.71
CA SER A 583 -6.90 49.23 -25.09
C SER A 583 -5.91 49.62 -23.95
N LYS A 584 -5.95 48.91 -22.82
CA LYS A 584 -4.92 47.95 -22.36
C LYS A 584 -5.10 47.58 -20.88
N VAL A 585 -4.94 46.29 -20.64
CA VAL A 585 -4.85 45.58 -19.35
C VAL A 585 -3.69 46.13 -18.49
N PRO A 586 -3.82 46.25 -17.16
CA PRO A 586 -2.69 46.50 -16.27
C PRO A 586 -1.93 45.18 -15.98
N PRO A 587 -0.58 45.20 -15.94
CA PRO A 587 0.21 44.01 -15.66
C PRO A 587 0.12 43.59 -14.18
N THR A 588 0.00 42.28 -13.99
CA THR A 588 0.32 41.53 -12.77
C THR A 588 1.71 41.92 -12.26
N PRO A 589 1.96 41.95 -10.93
CA PRO A 589 3.29 42.27 -10.39
C PRO A 589 4.33 41.32 -10.97
N PRO A 590 5.59 41.74 -11.19
CA PRO A 590 6.61 40.85 -11.69
C PRO A 590 6.77 39.69 -10.71
N THR A 591 6.36 38.50 -11.12
CA THR A 591 6.87 37.26 -10.54
C THR A 591 8.37 37.35 -10.69
N GLN A 592 9.06 37.51 -9.57
CA GLN A 592 10.51 37.54 -9.53
C GLN A 592 11.01 36.25 -10.19
N ASP A 593 11.56 36.32 -11.40
CA ASP A 593 12.21 35.18 -12.06
C ASP A 593 13.39 34.77 -11.19
N LEU A 594 13.13 33.86 -10.25
CA LEU A 594 14.16 33.24 -9.44
C LEU A 594 15.11 32.50 -10.39
N PRO A 595 16.43 32.65 -10.24
CA PRO A 595 17.38 32.02 -11.14
C PRO A 595 17.19 30.50 -11.13
N LYS A 596 16.96 29.91 -12.31
CA LYS A 596 16.89 28.47 -12.52
C LYS A 596 18.28 27.90 -12.84
N THR A 597 18.72 26.89 -12.09
CA THR A 597 20.04 26.26 -12.28
C THR A 597 19.92 24.74 -12.32
N ASN A 598 20.43 24.10 -13.39
CA ASN A 598 20.50 22.64 -13.47
C ASN A 598 21.70 22.14 -12.64
N VAL A 599 21.46 21.26 -11.67
CA VAL A 599 22.47 20.74 -10.74
C VAL A 599 22.96 19.32 -11.11
N TRP A 600 22.47 18.76 -12.22
CA TRP A 600 22.78 17.38 -12.63
C TRP A 600 24.28 17.15 -12.80
N ASN A 601 25.05 18.12 -13.31
CA ASN A 601 26.47 17.91 -13.58
C ASN A 601 27.27 17.56 -12.31
N GLY A 602 27.01 18.20 -11.17
CA GLY A 602 27.69 17.81 -9.93
C GLY A 602 27.17 16.49 -9.35
N VAL A 603 25.89 16.17 -9.53
CA VAL A 603 25.32 14.87 -9.13
C VAL A 603 25.93 13.74 -9.97
N TYR A 604 26.05 13.93 -11.28
CA TYR A 604 26.66 12.98 -12.20
C TYR A 604 28.11 12.67 -11.84
N ASN A 605 28.89 13.70 -11.51
CA ASN A 605 30.31 13.58 -11.16
C ASN A 605 30.57 13.25 -9.68
N LEU A 606 29.52 12.96 -8.90
CA LEU A 606 29.60 12.71 -7.46
C LEU A 606 30.31 13.84 -6.67
N GLN A 607 29.89 15.09 -6.92
CA GLN A 607 30.47 16.29 -6.33
C GLN A 607 29.47 17.05 -5.45
N ASN A 608 29.97 17.61 -4.37
CA ASN A 608 29.20 18.49 -3.49
C ASN A 608 28.99 19.87 -4.15
N GLN A 609 27.75 20.32 -4.14
CA GLN A 609 27.29 21.59 -4.68
C GLN A 609 26.56 22.36 -3.58
N THR A 610 26.88 23.63 -3.38
CA THR A 610 26.20 24.49 -2.42
C THR A 610 25.82 25.80 -3.08
N TYR A 611 24.55 26.15 -2.95
CA TYR A 611 23.96 27.34 -3.55
C TYR A 611 23.38 28.24 -2.46
N SER A 612 23.96 29.43 -2.31
CA SER A 612 23.62 30.38 -1.24
C SER A 612 22.53 31.39 -1.59
N LYS A 613 22.13 31.47 -2.86
CA LYS A 613 21.10 32.41 -3.34
C LYS A 613 19.73 31.73 -3.39
N GLN A 614 18.67 32.48 -3.06
CA GLN A 614 17.30 32.03 -3.28
C GLN A 614 17.07 31.84 -4.79
N GLY A 615 16.59 30.67 -5.19
CA GLY A 615 16.57 30.23 -6.58
C GLY A 615 15.84 28.89 -6.74
N ILE A 616 15.61 28.48 -7.98
CA ILE A 616 15.11 27.15 -8.33
C ILE A 616 16.27 26.33 -8.86
N TYR A 617 16.58 25.23 -8.20
CA TYR A 617 17.62 24.30 -8.59
C TYR A 617 16.96 23.03 -9.10
N TYR A 618 17.44 22.45 -10.20
CA TYR A 618 16.71 21.33 -10.80
C TYR A 618 17.57 20.24 -11.43
N ILE A 619 16.99 19.05 -11.54
CA ILE A 619 17.51 17.93 -12.33
C ILE A 619 16.39 17.51 -13.25
N ASP A 620 16.51 17.79 -14.53
CA ASP A 620 15.53 17.41 -15.55
C ASP A 620 16.10 16.34 -16.48
N PRO A 621 15.54 15.11 -16.49
CA PRO A 621 15.93 14.08 -17.43
C PRO A 621 15.46 14.33 -18.87
N ASN A 622 14.59 15.32 -19.12
CA ASN A 622 14.05 15.70 -20.43
C ASN A 622 13.62 14.47 -21.25
N ASN A 623 12.76 13.64 -20.65
CA ASN A 623 12.22 12.40 -21.21
C ASN A 623 13.25 11.28 -21.49
N GLN A 624 14.47 11.36 -20.96
CA GLN A 624 15.54 10.37 -21.10
C GLN A 624 15.89 9.69 -19.76
N THR A 625 16.86 8.77 -19.78
CA THR A 625 17.44 8.20 -18.56
C THR A 625 18.73 8.94 -18.19
N LEU A 626 18.72 9.63 -17.06
CA LEU A 626 19.92 10.15 -16.41
C LEU A 626 20.45 9.10 -15.43
N TYR A 627 21.75 8.83 -15.45
CA TYR A 627 22.35 7.92 -14.47
C TYR A 627 23.75 8.34 -14.05
N THR A 628 24.12 8.01 -12.82
CA THR A 628 25.49 8.13 -12.29
C THR A 628 25.97 6.76 -11.78
N TYR A 629 27.28 6.55 -11.75
CA TYR A 629 27.92 5.28 -11.42
C TYR A 629 29.27 5.52 -10.73
N SER A 630 29.73 4.54 -9.95
CA SER A 630 31.08 4.53 -9.40
C SER A 630 31.53 3.11 -9.14
N SER A 631 32.77 2.81 -9.53
CA SER A 631 33.42 1.52 -9.25
C SER A 631 34.06 1.46 -7.84
N LEU A 632 34.38 2.60 -7.24
CA LEU A 632 35.05 2.71 -5.94
C LEU A 632 34.14 3.26 -4.82
N GLY A 633 32.90 3.61 -5.16
CA GLY A 633 31.98 4.34 -4.30
C GLY A 633 32.21 5.85 -4.37
N GLY A 634 31.36 6.62 -3.69
CA GLY A 634 31.45 8.07 -3.68
C GLY A 634 30.24 8.72 -3.04
N SER A 635 30.31 10.03 -2.83
CA SER A 635 29.19 10.77 -2.29
C SER A 635 29.03 12.13 -2.96
N PHE A 636 27.78 12.60 -3.01
CA PHE A 636 27.48 13.94 -3.46
C PHE A 636 26.43 14.58 -2.56
N GLY A 637 26.45 15.90 -2.53
CA GLY A 637 25.52 16.73 -1.80
C GLY A 637 25.04 17.85 -2.69
N VAL A 638 23.73 18.08 -2.77
CA VAL A 638 23.17 19.31 -3.33
C VAL A 638 22.52 20.06 -2.18
N ASN A 639 23.11 21.17 -1.80
CA ASN A 639 22.55 22.06 -0.80
C ASN A 639 22.07 23.36 -1.46
N ALA A 640 20.76 23.50 -1.59
CA ALA A 640 20.07 24.67 -2.11
C ALA A 640 19.56 25.61 -1.00
N ASN A 641 20.05 25.50 0.25
CA ASN A 641 19.70 26.37 1.40
C ASN A 641 18.20 26.78 1.40
N ASN A 642 17.90 28.08 1.27
CA ASN A 642 16.54 28.65 1.28
C ASN A 642 15.81 28.61 -0.09
N GLY A 643 16.34 27.88 -1.07
CA GLY A 643 15.77 27.73 -2.41
C GLY A 643 14.88 26.49 -2.57
N THR A 644 14.26 26.37 -3.74
CA THR A 644 13.46 25.20 -4.14
C THR A 644 14.32 24.26 -4.98
N LEU A 645 14.29 22.96 -4.68
CA LEU A 645 14.94 21.93 -5.47
C LEU A 645 13.89 21.06 -6.16
N ILE A 646 13.97 20.92 -7.48
CA ILE A 646 13.06 20.12 -8.29
C ILE A 646 13.83 18.97 -8.93
N ILE A 647 13.48 17.73 -8.63
CA ILE A 647 14.19 16.56 -9.11
C ILE A 647 13.22 15.74 -9.96
N GLY A 648 13.47 15.68 -11.26
CA GLY A 648 12.64 14.99 -12.24
C GLY A 648 12.06 15.88 -13.35
N ASN A 649 12.14 17.20 -13.22
CA ASN A 649 11.66 18.19 -14.20
C ASN A 649 12.29 19.57 -13.90
N ASP A 650 12.02 20.58 -14.73
CA ASP A 650 12.40 21.99 -14.49
C ASP A 650 11.24 22.86 -13.94
N THR A 651 10.11 22.21 -13.66
CA THR A 651 8.88 22.75 -13.03
C THR A 651 8.34 21.79 -11.97
N GLU A 652 7.46 22.26 -11.08
CA GLU A 652 6.86 21.44 -10.02
C GLU A 652 5.86 20.40 -10.56
N ASN A 653 5.51 20.47 -11.84
CA ASN A 653 4.60 19.54 -12.48
C ASN A 653 5.25 18.17 -12.67
N ALA A 654 4.49 17.11 -12.39
CA ALA A 654 4.92 15.74 -12.62
C ALA A 654 5.16 15.49 -14.13
N ASN A 655 6.27 14.83 -14.44
CA ASN A 655 6.58 14.29 -15.75
C ASN A 655 6.79 12.77 -15.61
N THR A 656 5.96 11.97 -16.28
CA THR A 656 6.06 10.50 -16.23
C THR A 656 7.04 9.93 -17.26
N LYS A 657 7.60 10.78 -18.12
CA LYS A 657 8.55 10.44 -19.17
C LYS A 657 9.94 10.87 -18.68
N GLY A 658 10.77 9.88 -18.35
CA GLY A 658 12.13 10.10 -17.83
C GLY A 658 12.46 9.14 -16.69
N LEU A 659 13.75 8.95 -16.42
CA LEU A 659 14.24 8.16 -15.29
C LEU A 659 15.53 8.76 -14.76
N ILE A 660 15.62 8.93 -13.44
CA ILE A 660 16.87 9.26 -12.75
C ILE A 660 17.33 8.02 -12.00
N GLN A 661 18.48 7.46 -12.39
CA GLN A 661 19.05 6.26 -11.80
C GLN A 661 20.36 6.55 -11.04
N PHE A 662 20.37 6.25 -9.76
CA PHE A 662 21.58 6.23 -8.93
C PHE A 662 22.14 4.81 -8.91
N GLY A 663 22.96 4.50 -9.92
CA GLY A 663 23.52 3.18 -10.18
C GLY A 663 23.83 3.01 -11.66
N GLY A 664 24.87 2.24 -11.97
CA GLY A 664 25.37 2.09 -13.32
C GLY A 664 24.41 1.41 -14.28
N MET A 665 24.49 1.81 -15.55
CA MET A 665 23.74 1.26 -16.68
C MET A 665 24.68 0.89 -17.84
N GLY A 666 24.27 -0.07 -18.67
CA GLY A 666 25.07 -0.51 -19.81
C GLY A 666 26.43 -1.06 -19.37
N TRP A 667 27.52 -0.52 -19.93
CA TRP A 667 28.89 -0.93 -19.59
C TRP A 667 29.29 -0.65 -18.14
N SER A 668 28.63 0.31 -17.46
CA SER A 668 28.82 0.61 -16.04
C SER A 668 27.88 -0.19 -15.12
N GLY A 669 27.01 -1.04 -15.67
CA GLY A 669 26.03 -1.82 -14.90
C GLY A 669 26.64 -2.82 -13.91
N GLY A 670 27.94 -3.10 -14.01
CA GLY A 670 28.68 -3.97 -13.09
C GLY A 670 29.44 -3.24 -11.98
N ASP A 671 29.41 -1.90 -11.95
CA ASP A 671 30.21 -1.13 -10.99
C ASP A 671 29.66 -1.22 -9.57
N VAL A 672 30.39 -1.87 -8.66
CA VAL A 672 29.91 -2.23 -7.30
C VAL A 672 30.10 -1.14 -6.24
N GLY A 673 30.54 0.06 -6.63
CA GLY A 673 30.80 1.14 -5.68
C GLY A 673 29.52 1.69 -5.07
N TYR A 674 29.50 1.81 -3.73
CA TYR A 674 28.35 2.38 -3.01
C TYR A 674 28.30 3.91 -3.15
N ILE A 675 27.18 4.44 -3.62
CA ILE A 675 26.97 5.88 -3.81
C ILE A 675 26.02 6.41 -2.74
N THR A 676 26.45 7.45 -2.03
CA THR A 676 25.62 8.16 -1.05
C THR A 676 25.29 9.56 -1.55
N GLY A 677 24.01 9.86 -1.80
CA GLY A 677 23.54 11.19 -2.19
C GLY A 677 22.82 11.92 -1.06
N THR A 678 22.98 13.23 -0.95
CA THR A 678 22.21 14.07 -0.01
C THR A 678 21.65 15.29 -0.73
N PHE A 679 20.35 15.56 -0.58
CA PHE A 679 19.68 16.74 -1.10
C PHE A 679 19.13 17.55 0.08
N ASN A 680 19.45 18.85 0.14
CA ASN A 680 19.01 19.76 1.21
C ASN A 680 18.51 21.06 0.57
N ALA A 681 17.28 21.46 0.87
CA ALA A 681 16.63 22.68 0.35
C ALA A 681 15.44 23.06 1.25
N ALA A 682 14.90 24.27 1.09
CA ALA A 682 13.69 24.68 1.79
C ALA A 682 12.45 23.90 1.32
N ASN A 683 12.36 23.66 0.01
CA ASN A 683 11.34 22.80 -0.60
C ASN A 683 12.02 21.83 -1.56
N ILE A 684 11.62 20.56 -1.55
CA ILE A 684 12.09 19.54 -2.50
C ILE A 684 10.88 18.92 -3.19
N TYR A 685 10.83 19.00 -4.51
CA TYR A 685 9.80 18.40 -5.35
C TYR A 685 10.39 17.22 -6.12
N LEU A 686 9.80 16.03 -6.00
CA LEU A 686 10.15 14.85 -6.77
C LEU A 686 9.08 14.65 -7.86
N THR A 687 9.46 14.92 -9.11
CA THR A 687 8.49 15.09 -10.20
C THR A 687 8.62 14.04 -11.30
N ASN A 688 9.42 12.99 -11.13
CA ASN A 688 9.64 11.94 -12.14
C ASN A 688 10.05 10.61 -11.49
N ASN A 689 10.34 9.59 -12.30
CA ASN A 689 10.72 8.25 -11.84
C ASN A 689 12.16 8.23 -11.30
N PHE A 690 12.33 7.59 -10.15
CA PHE A 690 13.63 7.36 -9.52
C PHE A 690 13.94 5.86 -9.44
N LYS A 691 15.22 5.53 -9.61
CA LYS A 691 15.73 4.18 -9.44
C LYS A 691 17.06 4.20 -8.72
N THR A 692 17.26 3.27 -7.79
CA THR A 692 18.54 3.05 -7.13
C THR A 692 19.05 1.65 -7.42
N GLY A 693 20.37 1.48 -7.53
CA GLY A 693 21.01 0.22 -7.86
C GLY A 693 21.33 0.07 -9.35
N ASN A 694 22.17 -0.91 -9.67
CA ASN A 694 22.70 -1.11 -11.01
C ASN A 694 21.73 -1.88 -11.92
N SER A 695 21.94 -1.78 -13.23
CA SER A 695 21.15 -2.53 -14.22
C SER A 695 21.46 -4.03 -14.29
N TYR A 696 22.59 -4.51 -13.75
CA TYR A 696 22.91 -5.94 -13.69
C TYR A 696 22.46 -6.54 -12.35
N SER A 697 21.69 -7.62 -12.41
CA SER A 697 21.44 -8.44 -11.24
C SER A 697 22.70 -9.25 -10.95
N THR A 698 23.50 -8.81 -9.98
CA THR A 698 24.40 -9.74 -9.33
C THR A 698 23.53 -10.72 -8.55
N LYS A 699 23.23 -11.88 -9.15
CA LYS A 699 22.81 -13.05 -8.39
C LYS A 699 23.87 -13.27 -7.32
N ARG A 700 23.56 -12.90 -6.08
CA ARG A 700 24.22 -13.54 -4.95
C ARG A 700 23.86 -15.02 -5.06
N PHE A 701 24.87 -15.82 -5.37
CA PHE A 701 24.82 -17.23 -5.02
C PHE A 701 25.02 -17.25 -3.50
N ASP A 702 23.91 -17.12 -2.79
CA ASP A 702 23.83 -17.38 -1.35
C ASP A 702 23.56 -18.86 -1.12
#